data_AF-A0A412ANQ8-F1
#
_entry.id   AF-A0A412ANQ8-F1
#
_cell.length_a   1.000
_cell.length_b   1.000
_cell.length_c   1.000
_cell.angle_alpha   90.00
_cell.angle_beta   90.00
_cell.angle_gamma   90.00
#
_symmetry.space_group_name_H-M   'P 1'
#
loop_
_entity.id
_entity.type
_entity.pdbx_description
1 polymer ?
#
loop_
_entity_poly.entity_id
_entity_poly.type
_entity_poly.pdbx_seq_one_letter_code
_entity_poly.pdbx_strand_id
1 'polypeptide(L)'
;MTEHRAISRRAFTLGLGLAALSPLASLPETAMLGISPRAAFADSTAGPAVSLDNFVIRLRPAGYFRTASVNEDGNVIGNVCHLFNDGTSSKLILENVTTKNDDTNWYAIRTLLNFEEHKKTGYSIWSVDGDSDKDGKVIHVWSGEYDNKPSRAFAFERQSNGTYIIRDRTVEKETEKKDIKYLAIESNGEDQDNNKICHKSKSIPWELELIGYDMKKNDATVSSLDWITYSSYVDGPCWMKYVDDNKFLDELSIPGTHDSGTCSVDNDTEPQSSQVKCQQDYIPTQLLEGIRYFDIRLGKGDNPGICHGDFYLFKKDGDYLHLSDVIGYFKTFLNENPTEALIMLVSRGNDEATDESVTTAFAKVLDDNPKLFYTSSRIPTLHEVRGKIVLLRRFRLAGNSVSGHTWGLDLTEWDDKIKAHSDSATMCLVQDARGFEAAGETGDKEPYCTKVYAQDKYKLTGTDKLSWVDNALKETSGRTRNEVDVEDDNGAKEKVLERCWSINYTSCTGLSHGGNPFTSARVVNEHLYKSPYINPSGIEDTKSDYLKHIGIIASDFVDAALARSIYQRNYDTEHKQTASYYLPYYLPTRMRMTYGDSLSDASFQDGKTVGEGHFRLADSSNALNATASGHAFAIEYVDVDALGNETVTGLQGSVPIDIDPLALTPHFEGLEGLKAGEDVRAKIAASLEGKLETDACTAQLEFVHDADGAPGTAMAEGEAFAAGTYWVRAKGLLGDAAQNYTLASDGAASFTVAASGSAGGTGSGTGSNADGADKNGGGNKSKGSTGKLADTGDGSGVAAGLAAAAVATTVAGAAMLANDRENVGDDSE
;
A
#
# COMPACT_ATOMS: atom_id res chain seq x y z
N MET A 1 8.78 53.98 -31.67
CA MET A 1 8.16 55.32 -31.68
C MET A 1 7.43 55.50 -30.35
N THR A 2 7.89 56.45 -29.54
CA THR A 2 7.14 57.06 -28.43
C THR A 2 5.87 57.75 -28.96
N GLU A 3 4.79 58.02 -28.23
CA GLU A 3 4.59 58.69 -26.92
C GLU A 3 3.20 58.26 -26.33
N HIS A 4 2.79 58.45 -25.07
CA HIS A 4 2.81 59.60 -24.14
C HIS A 4 2.54 59.11 -22.67
N ARG A 5 3.30 59.54 -21.64
CA ARG A 5 3.02 60.60 -20.61
C ARG A 5 1.77 60.33 -19.72
N ALA A 6 1.73 60.49 -18.39
CA ALA A 6 2.35 61.47 -17.47
C ALA A 6 2.18 61.03 -15.95
N ILE A 7 3.21 61.17 -15.08
CA ILE A 7 3.46 62.19 -13.99
C ILE A 7 2.75 61.90 -12.63
N SER A 8 3.47 61.70 -11.50
CA SER A 8 3.93 62.73 -10.51
C SER A 8 4.90 62.11 -9.46
N ARG A 9 6.19 62.50 -9.30
CA ARG A 9 6.84 63.64 -8.56
C ARG A 9 6.56 63.66 -7.03
N ARG A 10 7.51 63.52 -6.09
CA ARG A 10 8.68 64.36 -5.62
C ARG A 10 9.40 63.58 -4.47
N ALA A 11 10.64 63.78 -4.02
CA ALA A 11 11.78 64.68 -4.30
C ALA A 11 13.07 64.14 -3.62
N PHE A 12 14.21 64.61 -4.13
CA PHE A 12 15.61 64.45 -3.71
C PHE A 12 15.98 65.20 -2.42
N THR A 13 16.99 64.74 -1.66
CA THR A 13 18.20 65.55 -1.33
C THR A 13 19.42 64.68 -0.93
N LEU A 14 20.60 65.21 -1.26
CA LEU A 14 22.00 64.71 -1.25
C LEU A 14 22.61 64.25 0.09
N GLY A 15 23.67 63.41 -0.02
CA GLY A 15 25.00 63.81 0.49
C GLY A 15 25.97 62.74 0.99
N LEU A 16 27.07 62.53 0.21
CA LEU A 16 28.43 62.08 0.62
C LEU A 16 28.58 60.64 1.17
N GLY A 17 29.55 59.79 0.83
CA GLY A 17 30.76 59.89 0.02
C GLY A 17 31.65 58.66 0.31
N LEU A 18 32.61 58.42 -0.60
CA LEU A 18 33.78 57.51 -0.53
C LEU A 18 33.62 56.01 -0.86
N ALA A 19 34.21 55.69 -2.03
CA ALA A 19 35.20 54.63 -2.32
C ALA A 19 34.76 53.15 -2.10
N ALA A 20 34.97 52.20 -3.02
CA ALA A 20 35.96 52.10 -4.07
C ALA A 20 35.56 51.04 -5.13
N LEU A 21 36.11 51.24 -6.33
CA LEU A 21 36.39 50.28 -7.41
C LEU A 21 35.23 49.81 -8.31
N SER A 22 35.18 50.49 -9.46
CA SER A 22 34.51 50.12 -10.70
C SER A 22 35.35 49.12 -11.53
N PRO A 23 34.76 48.53 -12.59
CA PRO A 23 35.15 47.26 -13.20
C PRO A 23 35.80 47.40 -14.59
N LEU A 24 36.11 46.24 -15.20
CA LEU A 24 36.10 45.96 -16.65
C LEU A 24 37.03 46.74 -17.60
N ALA A 25 37.98 45.99 -18.16
CA ALA A 25 38.37 46.00 -19.57
C ALA A 25 38.70 44.52 -19.89
N SER A 26 38.46 43.89 -21.03
CA SER A 26 37.83 44.18 -22.32
C SER A 26 37.89 42.84 -23.11
N LEU A 27 36.83 42.50 -23.86
CA LEU A 27 36.60 41.40 -24.84
C LEU A 27 37.84 40.89 -25.65
N PRO A 28 37.81 39.71 -26.36
CA PRO A 28 36.64 39.07 -27.02
C PRO A 28 36.54 37.52 -27.06
N GLU A 29 35.35 37.07 -27.49
CA GLU A 29 34.94 35.85 -28.21
C GLU A 29 35.91 34.65 -28.34
N THR A 30 35.47 33.50 -27.83
CA THR A 30 35.38 32.25 -28.62
C THR A 30 34.33 31.33 -28.00
N ALA A 31 33.45 30.80 -28.84
CA ALA A 31 32.41 29.86 -28.49
C ALA A 31 32.97 28.55 -27.89
N MET A 32 32.40 28.09 -26.78
CA MET A 32 32.49 26.68 -26.38
C MET A 32 31.20 26.23 -25.71
N LEU A 33 30.74 25.07 -26.17
CA LEU A 33 29.56 24.32 -25.76
C LEU A 33 29.47 24.17 -24.23
N GLY A 34 28.33 24.56 -23.67
CA GLY A 34 28.00 24.37 -22.26
C GLY A 34 27.66 22.91 -21.95
N ILE A 35 28.66 22.14 -21.57
CA ILE A 35 28.50 20.98 -20.68
C ILE A 35 29.08 21.44 -19.34
N SER A 36 28.24 21.62 -18.32
CA SER A 36 28.74 21.81 -16.96
C SER A 36 28.74 20.46 -16.23
N PRO A 37 29.87 20.05 -15.62
CA PRO A 37 30.00 18.76 -14.95
C PRO A 37 29.42 18.79 -13.53
N ARG A 38 28.70 17.72 -13.20
CA ARG A 38 28.61 17.00 -11.91
C ARG A 38 29.23 17.73 -10.69
N ALA A 39 28.40 18.12 -9.72
CA ALA A 39 28.81 18.23 -8.32
C ALA A 39 28.18 17.05 -7.55
N ALA A 40 29.06 16.19 -7.03
CA ALA A 40 28.72 15.16 -6.06
C ALA A 40 28.51 15.80 -4.67
N PHE A 41 27.59 15.24 -3.88
CA PHE A 41 27.78 15.18 -2.44
C PHE A 41 27.62 13.73 -1.98
N ALA A 42 28.73 13.20 -1.48
CA ALA A 42 28.78 12.08 -0.57
C ALA A 42 28.37 12.55 0.83
N ASP A 43 27.84 11.59 1.59
CA ASP A 43 27.78 11.51 3.05
C ASP A 43 27.66 12.83 3.83
N SER A 44 26.43 13.19 4.18
CA SER A 44 26.16 14.09 5.30
C SER A 44 24.92 13.60 6.05
N THR A 45 25.12 13.29 7.33
CA THR A 45 24.14 13.32 8.43
C THR A 45 22.82 14.02 8.08
N ALA A 46 21.70 13.35 8.36
CA ALA A 46 20.33 13.88 8.25
C ALA A 46 20.25 15.39 8.59
N GLY A 47 20.20 16.20 7.53
CA GLY A 47 19.85 17.62 7.60
C GLY A 47 18.33 17.79 7.57
N PRO A 48 17.81 18.98 7.92
CA PRO A 48 16.46 19.19 8.44
C PRO A 48 15.40 18.64 7.49
N ALA A 49 14.39 18.01 8.09
CA ALA A 49 13.33 17.27 7.43
C ALA A 49 12.81 17.96 6.15
N VAL A 50 13.05 17.33 5.00
CA VAL A 50 12.32 17.70 3.79
C VAL A 50 10.87 17.28 4.01
N SER A 51 9.98 18.24 3.84
CA SER A 51 8.62 18.13 4.35
C SER A 51 7.69 17.56 3.29
N LEU A 52 6.94 16.51 3.67
CA LEU A 52 6.00 15.81 2.78
C LEU A 52 4.81 16.69 2.36
N ASP A 53 4.63 17.88 2.96
CA ASP A 53 3.61 18.88 2.57
C ASP A 53 3.84 19.53 1.20
N ASN A 54 4.92 19.16 0.52
CA ASN A 54 5.17 19.57 -0.86
C ASN A 54 4.58 18.61 -1.89
N PHE A 55 4.01 17.48 -1.48
CA PHE A 55 3.55 16.44 -2.40
C PHE A 55 2.05 16.18 -2.27
N VAL A 56 1.46 15.79 -3.39
CA VAL A 56 0.21 15.02 -3.40
C VAL A 56 0.61 13.55 -3.33
N ILE A 57 -0.07 12.79 -2.47
CA ILE A 57 0.26 11.40 -2.18
C ILE A 57 -0.96 10.48 -2.30
N ARG A 58 -0.72 9.18 -2.47
CA ARG A 58 -1.69 8.12 -2.15
C ARG A 58 -1.12 7.24 -1.05
N LEU A 59 -2.02 6.70 -0.23
CA LEU A 59 -1.67 5.77 0.85
C LEU A 59 -2.31 4.41 0.60
N ARG A 60 -1.50 3.36 0.78
CA ARG A 60 -1.90 1.97 0.70
C ARG A 60 -1.29 1.23 1.90
N PRO A 61 -2.03 0.45 2.68
CA PRO A 61 -1.42 -0.40 3.68
C PRO A 61 -0.51 -1.45 3.01
N ALA A 62 0.69 -1.66 3.52
CA ALA A 62 1.61 -2.60 2.88
C ALA A 62 1.06 -4.04 2.96
N GLY A 63 1.15 -4.77 1.86
CA GLY A 63 0.59 -6.12 1.74
C GLY A 63 -0.89 -6.17 1.35
N TYR A 64 -1.57 -5.02 1.28
CA TYR A 64 -2.94 -4.91 0.79
C TYR A 64 -2.92 -4.55 -0.69
N PHE A 65 -3.82 -5.13 -1.48
CA PHE A 65 -3.88 -4.86 -2.92
C PHE A 65 -4.69 -3.61 -3.24
N ARG A 66 -5.32 -3.02 -2.23
CA ARG A 66 -6.35 -2.00 -2.38
C ARG A 66 -5.85 -0.69 -1.80
N THR A 67 -5.70 0.31 -2.66
CA THR A 67 -5.50 1.70 -2.25
C THR A 67 -6.77 2.23 -1.59
N ALA A 68 -6.65 3.12 -0.61
CA ALA A 68 -7.79 3.93 -0.20
C ALA A 68 -8.39 4.65 -1.43
N SER A 69 -9.52 4.20 -1.99
CA SER A 69 -10.16 4.85 -3.17
C SER A 69 -11.59 4.31 -3.48
N VAL A 70 -12.34 4.83 -4.48
CA VAL A 70 -13.34 5.95 -4.48
C VAL A 70 -14.59 5.50 -5.25
N ASN A 71 -15.79 5.82 -4.75
CA ASN A 71 -16.93 6.41 -5.50
C ASN A 71 -17.90 7.16 -4.54
N GLU A 72 -18.63 8.16 -5.06
CA GLU A 72 -19.76 8.92 -4.47
C GLU A 72 -19.57 9.83 -3.23
N ASP A 73 -18.47 10.60 -3.14
CA ASP A 73 -18.31 11.58 -2.06
C ASP A 73 -18.37 13.04 -2.52
N GLY A 74 -19.53 13.66 -2.27
CA GLY A 74 -19.55 15.06 -1.90
C GLY A 74 -18.85 15.28 -0.54
N ASN A 75 -18.63 16.55 -0.18
CA ASN A 75 -18.16 16.93 1.16
C ASN A 75 -19.21 16.57 2.23
N VAL A 76 -19.28 15.30 2.63
CA VAL A 76 -20.18 14.84 3.68
C VAL A 76 -19.41 14.80 4.99
N ILE A 77 -19.83 15.65 5.92
CA ILE A 77 -19.25 15.72 7.26
C ILE A 77 -19.43 14.37 7.95
N GLY A 78 -18.32 13.78 8.40
CA GLY A 78 -18.34 12.51 9.11
C GLY A 78 -18.37 11.30 8.20
N ASN A 79 -17.97 11.40 6.93
CA ASN A 79 -17.87 10.21 6.09
C ASN A 79 -16.69 9.33 6.52
N VAL A 80 -16.90 8.02 6.52
CA VAL A 80 -15.88 7.04 6.96
C VAL A 80 -14.83 6.86 5.87
N CYS A 81 -13.55 6.90 6.22
CA CYS A 81 -12.48 6.53 5.30
C CYS A 81 -12.44 5.01 5.09
N HIS A 82 -12.62 4.56 3.85
CA HIS A 82 -12.57 3.14 3.47
C HIS A 82 -11.39 2.85 2.54
N LEU A 83 -10.92 1.60 2.55
CA LEU A 83 -9.90 1.11 1.63
C LEU A 83 -10.43 0.60 0.29
N PHE A 84 -11.72 0.27 0.16
CA PHE A 84 -12.20 -0.40 -1.06
C PHE A 84 -13.63 -0.07 -1.50
N ASN A 85 -14.48 0.45 -0.62
CA ASN A 85 -15.86 0.80 -0.94
C ASN A 85 -16.08 2.31 -0.94
N ASP A 86 -17.17 2.72 -1.58
CA ASP A 86 -17.62 4.09 -1.82
C ASP A 86 -17.29 5.03 -0.63
N GLY A 87 -16.56 6.10 -0.91
CA GLY A 87 -15.94 6.96 0.11
C GLY A 87 -14.49 7.41 -0.19
N THR A 88 -14.27 8.73 -0.18
CA THR A 88 -13.02 9.52 -0.07
C THR A 88 -11.97 9.34 -1.17
N SER A 89 -11.47 10.45 -1.72
CA SER A 89 -10.38 10.48 -2.70
C SER A 89 -9.13 9.72 -2.23
N SER A 90 -8.52 8.98 -3.16
CA SER A 90 -7.19 8.38 -2.97
C SER A 90 -6.07 9.42 -2.95
N LYS A 91 -6.33 10.63 -3.46
CA LYS A 91 -5.37 11.72 -3.57
C LYS A 91 -5.42 12.59 -2.30
N LEU A 92 -4.30 12.65 -1.61
CA LEU A 92 -4.16 13.31 -0.31
C LEU A 92 -3.09 14.41 -0.37
N ILE A 93 -3.29 15.50 0.37
CA ILE A 93 -2.27 16.52 0.65
C ILE A 93 -2.00 16.52 2.14
N LEU A 94 -0.73 16.73 2.49
CA LEU A 94 -0.33 16.93 3.87
C LEU A 94 -0.17 18.43 4.14
N GLU A 95 -0.83 18.96 5.15
CA GLU A 95 -0.57 20.32 5.64
C GLU A 95 0.33 20.23 6.87
N ASN A 96 1.49 20.89 6.84
CA ASN A 96 2.37 20.95 8.00
C ASN A 96 1.71 21.79 9.12
N VAL A 97 1.38 21.14 10.24
CA VAL A 97 0.73 21.71 11.43
C VAL A 97 1.65 21.64 12.67
N THR A 98 2.95 21.58 12.44
CA THR A 98 3.99 21.50 13.49
C THR A 98 3.98 22.78 14.33
N THR A 99 4.04 22.64 15.65
CA THR A 99 4.12 23.78 16.57
C THR A 99 5.58 24.08 16.94
N LYS A 100 5.86 25.31 17.37
CA LYS A 100 7.23 25.80 17.63
C LYS A 100 8.05 24.98 18.65
N ASN A 101 7.39 24.15 19.45
CA ASN A 101 8.02 23.36 20.51
C ASN A 101 8.03 21.85 20.18
N ASP A 102 7.63 21.47 18.96
CA ASP A 102 7.63 20.07 18.55
C ASP A 102 8.97 19.70 17.92
N ASP A 103 9.53 18.57 18.36
CA ASP A 103 10.70 17.94 17.71
C ASP A 103 10.29 17.06 16.52
N THR A 104 8.98 16.87 16.31
CA THR A 104 8.38 16.02 15.29
C THR A 104 7.57 16.84 14.31
N ASN A 105 7.68 16.55 13.01
CA ASN A 105 6.79 17.15 12.01
C ASN A 105 5.40 16.53 12.08
N TRP A 106 4.39 17.37 12.30
CA TRP A 106 3.00 16.98 12.33
C TRP A 106 2.29 17.44 11.07
N TYR A 107 1.47 16.56 10.51
CA TYR A 107 0.70 16.81 9.30
C TYR A 107 -0.79 16.59 9.51
N ALA A 108 -1.60 17.53 9.04
CA ALA A 108 -3.01 17.28 8.81
C ALA A 108 -3.17 16.63 7.43
N ILE A 109 -3.82 15.45 7.38
CA ILE A 109 -4.11 14.76 6.12
C ILE A 109 -5.40 15.36 5.53
N ARG A 110 -5.29 15.88 4.31
CA ARG A 110 -6.39 16.51 3.58
C ARG A 110 -6.78 15.68 2.36
N THR A 111 -8.05 15.33 2.26
CA THR A 111 -8.65 14.68 1.08
C THR A 111 -8.88 15.73 0.00
N LEU A 112 -8.39 15.48 -1.21
CA LEU A 112 -8.74 16.29 -2.37
C LEU A 112 -10.06 15.84 -2.95
N LEU A 113 -10.86 16.75 -3.52
CA LEU A 113 -11.90 16.31 -4.43
C LEU A 113 -11.23 15.63 -5.61
N ASN A 114 -11.72 14.44 -5.92
CA ASN A 114 -11.19 13.66 -7.00
C ASN A 114 -11.51 14.42 -8.31
N PHE A 115 -10.53 14.54 -9.20
CA PHE A 115 -10.65 15.04 -10.59
C PHE A 115 -10.56 16.57 -10.86
N GLU A 116 -10.24 17.40 -9.87
CA GLU A 116 -9.76 18.77 -10.11
C GLU A 116 -8.38 19.01 -9.46
N GLU A 117 -7.30 18.44 -10.03
CA GLU A 117 -5.93 18.78 -9.59
C GLU A 117 -5.58 20.28 -9.77
N HIS A 118 -6.45 21.05 -10.44
CA HIS A 118 -6.24 22.46 -10.78
C HIS A 118 -6.97 23.43 -9.85
N LYS A 119 -7.85 22.95 -8.94
CA LYS A 119 -8.65 23.83 -8.08
C LYS A 119 -8.79 23.27 -6.67
N LYS A 120 -8.37 24.07 -5.68
CA LYS A 120 -8.67 23.84 -4.26
C LYS A 120 -10.16 24.09 -4.00
N THR A 121 -11.00 23.07 -4.18
CA THR A 121 -12.41 23.13 -3.80
C THR A 121 -12.67 22.12 -2.68
N GLY A 122 -12.98 22.63 -1.47
CA GLY A 122 -13.30 21.80 -0.29
C GLY A 122 -12.09 21.41 0.56
N TYR A 123 -12.03 21.90 1.80
CA TYR A 123 -11.04 21.48 2.78
C TYR A 123 -11.60 20.35 3.63
N SER A 124 -11.30 19.12 3.24
CA SER A 124 -11.75 17.88 3.87
C SER A 124 -10.59 17.26 4.64
N ILE A 125 -10.66 17.21 5.98
CA ILE A 125 -9.58 16.80 6.89
C ILE A 125 -9.90 15.47 7.55
N TRP A 126 -8.88 14.60 7.67
CA TRP A 126 -9.01 13.35 8.40
C TRP A 126 -8.98 13.61 9.91
N SER A 127 -9.91 13.00 10.64
CA SER A 127 -10.00 13.10 12.10
C SER A 127 -10.58 11.82 12.68
N VAL A 128 -10.15 11.46 13.89
CA VAL A 128 -10.78 10.40 14.68
C VAL A 128 -12.21 10.78 15.02
N ASP A 129 -13.15 9.83 14.88
CA ASP A 129 -14.55 10.03 15.26
C ASP A 129 -14.69 10.52 16.71
N GLY A 130 -15.41 11.63 16.87
CA GLY A 130 -15.65 12.26 18.17
C GLY A 130 -14.39 12.71 18.92
N ASP A 131 -13.23 12.82 18.26
CA ASP A 131 -11.92 13.12 18.86
C ASP A 131 -11.52 12.16 20.01
N SER A 132 -12.05 10.94 19.99
CA SER A 132 -11.78 9.93 21.00
C SER A 132 -10.33 9.47 20.95
N ASP A 133 -9.71 9.15 22.08
CA ASP A 133 -8.37 8.53 22.21
C ASP A 133 -8.43 6.99 22.39
N LYS A 134 -9.58 6.39 22.11
CA LYS A 134 -9.87 4.98 22.39
C LYS A 134 -9.42 4.09 21.24
N ASP A 135 -8.82 2.95 21.57
CA ASP A 135 -8.40 1.99 20.56
C ASP A 135 -9.53 1.57 19.60
N GLY A 136 -9.22 1.49 18.30
CA GLY A 136 -10.12 1.04 17.24
C GLY A 136 -11.10 2.09 16.72
N LYS A 137 -11.00 3.37 17.12
CA LYS A 137 -11.90 4.41 16.57
C LYS A 137 -11.58 4.73 15.11
N VAL A 138 -12.65 4.86 14.34
CA VAL A 138 -12.62 5.06 12.90
C VAL A 138 -12.15 6.48 12.56
N ILE A 139 -11.42 6.60 11.46
CA ILE A 139 -11.05 7.88 10.85
C ILE A 139 -12.14 8.29 9.88
N HIS A 140 -12.57 9.53 10.01
CA HIS A 140 -13.57 10.15 9.16
C HIS A 140 -13.01 11.37 8.45
N VAL A 141 -13.67 11.74 7.36
CA VAL A 141 -13.48 13.00 6.67
C VAL A 141 -14.45 14.05 7.20
N TRP A 142 -13.88 15.18 7.61
CA TRP A 142 -14.62 16.33 8.14
C TRP A 142 -14.38 17.54 7.25
N SER A 143 -15.41 18.37 7.04
CA SER A 143 -15.18 19.67 6.40
C SER A 143 -14.61 20.67 7.40
N GLY A 144 -13.64 21.47 6.96
CA GLY A 144 -13.09 22.58 7.73
C GLY A 144 -11.58 22.72 7.65
N GLU A 145 -11.10 23.76 8.34
CA GLU A 145 -9.68 23.99 8.55
C GLU A 145 -9.16 23.21 9.76
N TYR A 146 -7.84 23.05 9.82
CA TYR A 146 -7.18 22.54 11.01
C TYR A 146 -7.45 23.48 12.20
N ASP A 147 -8.04 22.93 13.27
CA ASP A 147 -8.49 23.64 14.47
C ASP A 147 -7.62 23.36 15.70
N ASN A 148 -6.37 22.91 15.49
CA ASN A 148 -5.40 22.54 16.54
C ASN A 148 -5.79 21.33 17.39
N LYS A 149 -6.75 20.51 16.93
CA LYS A 149 -7.09 19.26 17.59
C LYS A 149 -6.02 18.19 17.35
N PRO A 150 -5.59 17.47 18.41
CA PRO A 150 -4.62 16.38 18.30
C PRO A 150 -5.05 15.25 17.36
N SER A 151 -6.35 14.90 17.33
CA SER A 151 -6.98 13.89 16.46
C SER A 151 -6.84 14.13 14.95
N ARG A 152 -6.32 15.30 14.55
CA ARG A 152 -6.16 15.76 13.17
C ARG A 152 -4.69 15.94 12.78
N ALA A 153 -3.76 15.52 13.63
CA ALA A 153 -2.33 15.66 13.41
C ALA A 153 -1.67 14.28 13.41
N PHE A 154 -0.95 13.99 12.33
CA PHE A 154 -0.29 12.72 12.09
C PHE A 154 1.19 12.92 11.79
N ALA A 155 2.05 12.10 12.38
CA ALA A 155 3.48 12.05 12.09
C ALA A 155 3.78 10.88 11.16
N PHE A 156 4.55 11.13 10.11
CA PHE A 156 4.93 10.13 9.10
C PHE A 156 6.38 9.71 9.34
N GLU A 157 6.57 8.49 9.84
CA GLU A 157 7.88 7.95 10.19
C GLU A 157 8.34 6.97 9.12
N ARG A 158 9.23 7.43 8.23
CA ARG A 158 9.76 6.61 7.15
C ARG A 158 10.66 5.49 7.71
N GLN A 159 10.37 4.27 7.29
CA GLN A 159 11.10 3.07 7.63
C GLN A 159 12.25 2.81 6.63
N SER A 160 13.21 1.97 7.01
CA SER A 160 14.38 1.66 6.17
C SER A 160 14.03 0.98 4.84
N ASN A 161 12.89 0.31 4.79
CA ASN A 161 12.34 -0.35 3.60
C ASN A 161 11.52 0.58 2.69
N GLY A 162 11.40 1.86 3.04
CA GLY A 162 10.62 2.85 2.30
C GLY A 162 9.13 2.91 2.65
N THR A 163 8.60 2.04 3.51
CA THR A 163 7.24 2.20 4.06
C THR A 163 7.21 3.26 5.16
N TYR A 164 6.02 3.61 5.64
CA TYR A 164 5.79 4.59 6.67
C TYR A 164 4.99 4.01 7.83
N ILE A 165 5.37 4.36 9.05
CA ILE A 165 4.50 4.23 10.22
C ILE A 165 3.87 5.60 10.46
N ILE A 166 2.54 5.63 10.58
CA ILE A 166 1.79 6.88 10.71
C ILE A 166 1.24 6.97 12.12
N ARG A 167 1.78 7.88 12.93
CA ARG A 167 1.45 8.07 14.34
C ARG A 167 0.44 9.20 14.51
N ASP A 168 -0.53 9.04 15.40
CA ASP A 168 -1.54 10.03 15.77
C ASP A 168 -1.07 10.86 16.99
N ARG A 169 -1.39 12.16 17.01
CA ARG A 169 -1.01 13.11 18.07
C ARG A 169 -1.93 13.10 19.31
N THR A 170 -3.04 12.36 19.30
CA THR A 170 -4.07 12.31 20.38
C THR A 170 -3.52 12.13 21.79
N VAL A 171 -2.32 11.56 21.92
CA VAL A 171 -1.75 11.09 23.19
C VAL A 171 -0.74 12.08 23.81
N GLU A 172 -0.26 13.09 23.08
CA GLU A 172 0.93 13.87 23.53
C GLU A 172 0.66 14.97 24.57
N LYS A 173 -0.60 15.23 24.95
CA LYS A 173 -0.95 16.38 25.80
C LYS A 173 -1.15 16.09 27.30
N GLU A 174 -1.00 14.86 27.78
CA GLU A 174 -1.27 14.55 29.20
C GLU A 174 -0.10 13.84 29.88
N THR A 175 0.21 14.26 31.10
CA THR A 175 1.30 13.83 31.99
C THR A 175 1.17 12.39 32.51
N GLU A 176 0.28 11.59 31.93
CA GLU A 176 0.07 10.18 32.26
C GLU A 176 0.49 9.35 31.05
N LYS A 177 1.24 8.27 31.27
CA LYS A 177 1.68 7.33 30.21
C LYS A 177 0.45 6.70 29.53
N LYS A 178 -0.08 7.35 28.51
CA LYS A 178 -1.09 6.81 27.61
C LYS A 178 -0.40 6.14 26.41
N ASP A 179 -0.96 5.05 25.93
CA ASP A 179 -0.40 4.27 24.81
C ASP A 179 -0.47 5.06 23.50
N ILE A 180 0.65 5.12 22.77
CA ILE A 180 0.74 5.76 21.45
C ILE A 180 -0.25 5.11 20.49
N LYS A 181 -0.94 5.93 19.68
CA LYS A 181 -1.86 5.46 18.65
C LYS A 181 -1.30 5.69 17.25
N TYR A 182 -1.68 4.80 16.34
CA TYR A 182 -1.23 4.77 14.95
C TYR A 182 -2.40 4.62 14.01
N LEU A 183 -2.27 5.16 12.80
CA LEU A 183 -3.18 4.90 11.71
C LEU A 183 -3.09 3.41 11.30
N ALA A 184 -4.22 2.73 11.32
CA ALA A 184 -4.34 1.29 11.10
C ALA A 184 -5.66 0.94 10.40
N ILE A 185 -5.91 -0.35 10.22
CA ILE A 185 -7.13 -0.88 9.61
C ILE A 185 -7.97 -1.58 10.68
N GLU A 186 -9.30 -1.47 10.56
CA GLU A 186 -10.26 -2.09 11.49
C GLU A 186 -10.09 -3.62 11.56
N SER A 187 -9.96 -4.28 10.42
CA SER A 187 -9.75 -5.74 10.33
C SER A 187 -8.38 -6.16 10.88
N ASN A 188 -8.29 -7.42 11.34
CA ASN A 188 -7.06 -8.00 11.88
C ASN A 188 -6.14 -8.51 10.75
N GLY A 189 -5.75 -7.64 9.81
CA GLY A 189 -4.77 -8.03 8.78
C GLY A 189 -5.36 -8.63 7.50
N GLU A 190 -6.69 -8.73 7.37
CA GLU A 190 -7.32 -9.30 6.17
C GLU A 190 -7.68 -8.21 5.15
N ASP A 191 -7.30 -8.43 3.88
CA ASP A 191 -7.68 -7.58 2.75
C ASP A 191 -9.12 -7.88 2.30
N GLN A 192 -10.08 -7.08 2.75
CA GLN A 192 -11.52 -7.29 2.54
C GLN A 192 -12.21 -6.05 1.94
N ASP A 193 -13.37 -6.28 1.33
CA ASP A 193 -14.28 -5.21 0.92
C ASP A 193 -14.75 -4.44 2.17
N ASN A 194 -14.64 -3.10 2.18
CA ASN A 194 -15.03 -2.19 3.28
C ASN A 194 -14.10 -2.07 4.49
N ASN A 195 -12.82 -2.45 4.37
CA ASN A 195 -11.87 -2.16 5.45
C ASN A 195 -11.85 -0.65 5.78
N LYS A 196 -12.13 -0.32 7.05
CA LYS A 196 -12.10 1.07 7.55
C LYS A 196 -10.71 1.43 8.06
N ILE A 197 -10.36 2.69 7.86
CA ILE A 197 -9.17 3.26 8.50
C ILE A 197 -9.56 3.65 9.93
N CYS A 198 -8.74 3.29 10.91
CA CYS A 198 -8.95 3.56 12.32
C CYS A 198 -7.63 3.92 13.00
N HIS A 199 -7.68 4.32 14.27
CA HIS A 199 -6.48 4.43 15.09
C HIS A 199 -6.36 3.28 16.10
N LYS A 200 -5.18 2.68 16.23
CA LYS A 200 -4.92 1.52 17.11
C LYS A 200 -3.57 1.67 17.82
N SER A 201 -3.40 0.94 18.91
CA SER A 201 -2.13 0.86 19.67
C SER A 201 -1.06 0.08 18.92
N LYS A 202 -1.47 -0.81 18.00
CA LYS A 202 -0.59 -1.54 17.09
C LYS A 202 -0.49 -0.78 15.77
N SER A 203 0.73 -0.49 15.35
CA SER A 203 1.02 0.13 14.06
C SER A 203 0.95 -0.88 12.92
N ILE A 204 0.67 -0.40 11.71
CA ILE A 204 0.89 -1.13 10.47
C ILE A 204 1.75 -0.30 9.52
N PRO A 205 2.53 -0.92 8.63
CA PRO A 205 3.25 -0.21 7.58
C PRO A 205 2.30 0.28 6.48
N TRP A 206 2.58 1.49 6.00
CA TRP A 206 1.90 2.13 4.87
C TRP A 206 2.88 2.35 3.73
N GLU A 207 2.51 1.94 2.53
CA GLU A 207 3.15 2.36 1.29
C GLU A 207 2.60 3.74 0.89
N LEU A 208 3.52 4.67 0.61
CA LEU A 208 3.25 6.02 0.18
C LEU A 208 3.68 6.17 -1.27
N GLU A 209 2.75 6.56 -2.12
CA GLU A 209 2.95 6.84 -3.53
C GLU A 209 2.93 8.35 -3.76
N LEU A 210 3.88 8.90 -4.52
CA LEU A 210 3.84 10.30 -4.92
C LEU A 210 3.05 10.43 -6.23
N ILE A 211 2.16 11.41 -6.35
CA ILE A 211 1.39 11.60 -7.59
C ILE A 211 1.57 12.99 -8.22
N GLY A 212 2.18 13.91 -7.49
CA GLY A 212 2.42 15.28 -7.92
C GLY A 212 3.03 16.14 -6.81
N TYR A 213 3.37 17.38 -7.13
CA TYR A 213 3.62 18.40 -6.10
C TYR A 213 2.31 19.01 -5.61
N ASP A 214 2.27 19.43 -4.34
CA ASP A 214 1.18 20.24 -3.77
C ASP A 214 0.97 21.49 -4.64
N MET A 215 -0.31 21.84 -4.83
CA MET A 215 -0.85 22.85 -5.74
C MET A 215 -0.42 24.30 -5.44
N LYS A 216 0.75 24.55 -4.84
CA LYS A 216 1.30 25.87 -4.53
C LYS A 216 1.88 26.61 -5.76
N LYS A 217 1.41 26.27 -6.98
CA LYS A 217 1.66 26.87 -8.32
C LYS A 217 2.59 26.14 -9.30
N ASN A 218 3.00 24.90 -9.02
CA ASN A 218 3.83 24.16 -9.97
C ASN A 218 3.05 22.97 -10.53
N ASP A 219 2.62 23.04 -11.80
CA ASP A 219 2.08 21.89 -12.56
C ASP A 219 3.17 20.86 -12.92
N ALA A 220 4.30 20.93 -12.22
CA ALA A 220 5.45 20.07 -12.45
C ALA A 220 5.15 18.64 -12.01
N THR A 221 5.65 17.69 -12.79
CA THR A 221 5.74 16.29 -12.37
C THR A 221 6.82 16.17 -11.29
N VAL A 222 6.59 15.27 -10.34
CA VAL A 222 7.59 14.85 -9.35
C VAL A 222 8.89 14.44 -10.05
N SER A 223 10.04 14.87 -9.52
CA SER A 223 11.33 14.44 -10.07
C SER A 223 11.63 12.98 -9.74
N SER A 224 12.41 12.30 -10.59
CA SER A 224 12.87 10.93 -10.30
C SER A 224 13.59 10.82 -8.94
N LEU A 225 14.32 11.87 -8.54
CA LEU A 225 15.02 11.94 -7.26
C LEU A 225 14.06 12.03 -6.06
N ASP A 226 13.05 12.90 -6.14
CA ASP A 226 12.04 13.01 -5.08
C ASP A 226 11.23 11.72 -4.96
N TRP A 227 10.90 11.08 -6.08
CA TRP A 227 10.28 9.76 -6.07
C TRP A 227 11.10 8.75 -5.29
N ILE A 228 12.38 8.57 -5.64
CA ILE A 228 13.28 7.63 -4.97
C ILE A 228 13.42 7.96 -3.47
N THR A 229 13.38 9.24 -3.12
CA THR A 229 13.59 9.71 -1.74
C THR A 229 12.37 9.50 -0.86
N TYR A 230 11.16 9.83 -1.32
CA TYR A 230 9.96 9.84 -0.48
C TYR A 230 8.95 8.74 -0.80
N SER A 231 8.89 8.23 -2.02
CA SER A 231 7.98 7.12 -2.37
C SER A 231 8.42 5.81 -1.73
N SER A 232 7.48 4.90 -1.51
CA SER A 232 7.75 3.51 -1.16
C SER A 232 8.16 2.66 -2.38
N TYR A 233 7.93 3.14 -3.61
CA TYR A 233 8.17 2.41 -4.87
C TYR A 233 9.47 2.85 -5.57
N VAL A 234 10.60 2.84 -4.87
CA VAL A 234 11.83 3.54 -5.30
C VAL A 234 12.42 3.03 -6.63
N ASP A 235 12.14 1.78 -7.01
CA ASP A 235 12.63 1.21 -8.27
C ASP A 235 11.86 1.70 -9.50
N GLY A 236 10.62 2.19 -9.35
CA GLY A 236 9.74 2.56 -10.45
C GLY A 236 10.42 3.39 -11.56
N PRO A 237 11.13 4.49 -11.24
CA PRO A 237 11.80 5.31 -12.25
C PRO A 237 12.97 4.64 -12.97
N CYS A 238 13.54 3.55 -12.44
CA CYS A 238 14.83 3.02 -12.91
C CYS A 238 14.99 1.49 -12.82
N TRP A 239 13.89 0.73 -12.84
CA TRP A 239 13.94 -0.71 -12.60
C TRP A 239 14.70 -1.49 -13.69
N MET A 240 14.76 -0.98 -14.93
CA MET A 240 15.50 -1.67 -16.00
C MET A 240 17.02 -1.63 -15.77
N LYS A 241 17.55 -0.79 -14.87
CA LYS A 241 18.98 -0.77 -14.53
C LYS A 241 19.48 -2.08 -13.89
N TYR A 242 18.57 -2.86 -13.29
CA TYR A 242 18.89 -4.15 -12.66
C TYR A 242 18.76 -5.34 -13.63
N VAL A 243 18.35 -5.08 -14.87
CA VAL A 243 18.15 -6.11 -15.90
C VAL A 243 19.40 -6.22 -16.76
N ASP A 244 19.85 -7.46 -17.05
CA ASP A 244 20.97 -7.73 -17.94
C ASP A 244 20.75 -7.11 -19.33
N ASP A 245 21.76 -6.37 -19.80
CA ASP A 245 21.83 -5.72 -21.11
C ASP A 245 21.54 -6.67 -22.28
N ASN A 246 21.90 -7.95 -22.16
CA ASN A 246 21.74 -8.95 -23.22
C ASN A 246 20.33 -9.54 -23.31
N LYS A 247 19.47 -9.29 -22.32
CA LYS A 247 18.07 -9.76 -22.40
C LYS A 247 17.35 -9.04 -23.53
N PHE A 248 16.61 -9.80 -24.31
CA PHE A 248 15.70 -9.26 -25.30
C PHE A 248 14.46 -8.71 -24.62
N LEU A 249 13.86 -7.66 -25.19
CA LEU A 249 12.65 -7.07 -24.59
C LEU A 249 11.48 -8.06 -24.50
N ASP A 250 11.43 -9.09 -25.35
CA ASP A 250 10.42 -10.14 -25.27
C ASP A 250 10.60 -11.12 -24.09
N GLU A 251 11.76 -11.09 -23.44
CA GLU A 251 12.09 -11.87 -22.24
C GLU A 251 11.71 -11.14 -20.95
N LEU A 252 11.16 -9.93 -21.06
CA LEU A 252 10.79 -9.11 -19.92
C LEU A 252 9.28 -9.15 -19.66
N SER A 253 8.92 -9.05 -18.38
CA SER A 253 7.58 -8.72 -17.91
C SER A 253 7.47 -7.20 -17.82
N ILE A 254 6.68 -6.58 -18.70
CA ILE A 254 6.64 -5.13 -18.85
C ILE A 254 5.25 -4.61 -18.46
N PRO A 255 5.14 -3.73 -17.45
CA PRO A 255 3.88 -3.08 -17.15
C PRO A 255 3.59 -1.99 -18.21
N GLY A 256 2.34 -1.94 -18.65
CA GLY A 256 1.87 -1.06 -19.70
C GLY A 256 0.51 -0.44 -19.39
N THR A 257 0.20 0.65 -20.08
CA THR A 257 -1.10 1.33 -19.97
C THR A 257 -1.86 1.30 -21.29
N HIS A 258 -3.14 0.95 -21.23
CA HIS A 258 -4.10 1.09 -22.31
C HIS A 258 -4.60 2.54 -22.39
N ASP A 259 -4.71 3.11 -23.60
CA ASP A 259 -5.14 4.50 -23.80
C ASP A 259 -4.46 5.48 -22.81
N SER A 260 -3.12 5.49 -22.82
CA SER A 260 -2.28 6.02 -21.73
C SER A 260 -2.53 7.48 -21.37
N GLY A 261 -3.06 8.29 -22.30
CA GLY A 261 -3.32 9.72 -22.09
C GLY A 261 -4.64 10.03 -21.35
N THR A 262 -5.47 9.04 -21.04
CA THR A 262 -6.88 9.23 -20.63
C THR A 262 -7.09 9.59 -19.15
N CYS A 263 -6.08 10.17 -18.50
CA CYS A 263 -6.21 10.69 -17.13
C CYS A 263 -7.17 11.89 -17.05
N SER A 264 -7.15 12.75 -18.07
CA SER A 264 -8.02 13.94 -18.16
C SER A 264 -8.67 14.01 -19.54
N VAL A 265 -9.99 14.17 -19.55
CA VAL A 265 -10.87 14.05 -20.73
C VAL A 265 -11.86 15.23 -20.73
N ASP A 266 -12.20 15.75 -21.90
CA ASP A 266 -13.09 16.92 -22.04
C ASP A 266 -14.48 16.64 -21.47
N ASN A 267 -14.97 17.55 -20.62
CA ASN A 267 -16.30 17.47 -19.99
C ASN A 267 -16.59 16.12 -19.28
N ASP A 268 -15.56 15.38 -18.89
CA ASP A 268 -15.68 14.10 -18.23
C ASP A 268 -14.88 14.14 -16.92
N THR A 269 -15.61 14.26 -15.81
CA THR A 269 -15.01 14.45 -14.49
C THR A 269 -14.75 13.13 -13.76
N GLU A 270 -15.63 12.13 -13.83
CA GLU A 270 -15.60 10.99 -12.89
C GLU A 270 -15.40 9.63 -13.60
N PRO A 271 -14.31 8.87 -13.31
CA PRO A 271 -14.05 7.53 -13.83
C PRO A 271 -15.22 6.55 -13.66
N GLN A 272 -16.02 6.71 -12.61
CA GLN A 272 -17.12 5.80 -12.28
C GLN A 272 -18.36 6.00 -13.14
N SER A 273 -18.45 7.13 -13.84
CA SER A 273 -19.47 7.40 -14.87
C SER A 273 -18.87 7.55 -16.27
N SER A 274 -17.54 7.66 -16.37
CA SER A 274 -16.79 7.80 -17.61
C SER A 274 -16.74 6.52 -18.43
N GLN A 275 -17.00 6.63 -19.73
CA GLN A 275 -16.73 5.58 -20.72
C GLN A 275 -15.36 5.71 -21.40
N VAL A 276 -14.59 6.74 -21.07
CA VAL A 276 -13.41 7.18 -21.83
C VAL A 276 -12.14 7.14 -20.99
N LYS A 277 -12.25 7.41 -19.68
CA LYS A 277 -11.14 7.40 -18.74
C LYS A 277 -10.69 5.97 -18.49
N CYS A 278 -9.46 5.67 -18.90
CA CYS A 278 -8.80 4.40 -18.67
C CYS A 278 -7.65 4.54 -17.65
N GLN A 279 -7.22 5.76 -17.33
CA GLN A 279 -6.08 6.01 -16.43
C GLN A 279 -6.45 7.04 -15.34
N GLN A 280 -5.76 6.97 -14.20
CA GLN A 280 -5.91 7.90 -13.06
C GLN A 280 -4.69 8.83 -12.86
N ASP A 281 -3.63 8.59 -13.63
CA ASP A 281 -2.36 9.31 -13.56
C ASP A 281 -1.94 9.77 -14.96
N TYR A 282 -1.34 10.97 -15.03
CA TYR A 282 -0.77 11.47 -16.27
C TYR A 282 0.48 10.68 -16.67
N ILE A 283 0.79 10.64 -17.96
CA ILE A 283 1.95 9.91 -18.52
C ILE A 283 3.26 10.14 -17.74
N PRO A 284 3.62 11.37 -17.31
CA PRO A 284 4.82 11.58 -16.50
C PRO A 284 4.82 10.82 -15.17
N THR A 285 3.68 10.71 -14.48
CA THR A 285 3.56 9.93 -13.24
C THR A 285 3.61 8.43 -13.54
N GLN A 286 2.95 7.96 -14.61
CA GLN A 286 3.02 6.55 -15.05
C GLN A 286 4.48 6.10 -15.30
N LEU A 287 5.33 6.97 -15.85
CA LEU A 287 6.76 6.68 -16.04
C LEU A 287 7.48 6.41 -14.71
N LEU A 288 7.16 7.19 -13.67
CA LEU A 288 7.73 7.03 -12.32
C LEU A 288 7.20 5.78 -11.60
N GLU A 289 5.96 5.38 -11.86
CA GLU A 289 5.36 4.13 -11.33
C GLU A 289 6.05 2.87 -11.89
N GLY A 290 6.76 2.99 -13.01
CA GLY A 290 7.48 1.90 -13.67
C GLY A 290 6.89 1.44 -14.99
N ILE A 291 5.87 2.12 -15.51
CA ILE A 291 5.27 1.83 -16.83
C ILE A 291 6.31 2.06 -17.94
N ARG A 292 6.42 1.09 -18.85
CA ARG A 292 7.34 1.16 -20.01
C ARG A 292 6.67 0.83 -21.34
N TYR A 293 5.40 0.44 -21.35
CA TYR A 293 4.60 0.28 -22.56
C TYR A 293 3.42 1.27 -22.57
N PHE A 294 3.29 2.04 -23.64
CA PHE A 294 2.27 3.09 -23.76
C PHE A 294 1.47 2.92 -25.05
N ASP A 295 0.14 2.82 -24.94
CA ASP A 295 -0.81 2.86 -26.05
C ASP A 295 -1.25 4.30 -26.30
N ILE A 296 -0.73 4.89 -27.38
CA ILE A 296 -0.95 6.29 -27.75
C ILE A 296 -1.80 6.37 -29.01
N ARG A 297 -2.96 7.01 -28.89
CA ARG A 297 -3.97 7.10 -29.93
C ARG A 297 -4.10 8.52 -30.46
N LEU A 298 -3.88 8.67 -31.77
CA LEU A 298 -3.74 9.97 -32.43
C LEU A 298 -5.03 10.40 -33.11
N GLY A 299 -5.45 11.64 -32.86
CA GLY A 299 -6.51 12.36 -33.57
C GLY A 299 -5.97 13.17 -34.74
N LYS A 300 -6.64 14.28 -35.07
CA LYS A 300 -6.29 15.14 -36.21
C LYS A 300 -5.21 16.17 -35.89
N GLY A 301 -4.60 16.69 -36.94
CA GLY A 301 -3.68 17.85 -36.92
C GLY A 301 -2.22 17.51 -37.23
N ASP A 302 -1.43 18.52 -37.56
CA ASP A 302 0.01 18.38 -37.87
C ASP A 302 0.85 18.05 -36.63
N ASN A 303 0.36 18.45 -35.47
CA ASN A 303 0.76 17.95 -34.17
C ASN A 303 -0.48 17.28 -33.56
N PRO A 304 -0.71 15.99 -33.86
CA PRO A 304 -1.97 15.33 -33.53
C PRO A 304 -2.29 15.45 -32.06
N GLY A 305 -3.54 15.83 -31.76
CA GLY A 305 -4.07 15.69 -30.40
C GLY A 305 -4.16 14.21 -30.04
N ILE A 306 -3.95 13.88 -28.77
CA ILE A 306 -4.21 12.54 -28.25
C ILE A 306 -5.70 12.43 -27.95
N CYS A 307 -6.33 11.32 -28.35
CA CYS A 307 -7.76 11.11 -28.18
C CYS A 307 -8.11 9.66 -27.81
N HIS A 308 -9.30 9.48 -27.26
CA HIS A 308 -9.96 8.19 -27.15
C HIS A 308 -11.34 8.31 -27.80
N GLY A 309 -11.46 7.80 -29.03
CA GLY A 309 -12.62 8.09 -29.87
C GLY A 309 -12.71 9.59 -30.18
N ASP A 310 -13.91 10.16 -30.04
CA ASP A 310 -14.17 11.57 -30.34
C ASP A 310 -13.71 12.53 -29.22
N PHE A 311 -13.15 12.01 -28.13
CA PHE A 311 -12.74 12.80 -26.96
C PHE A 311 -11.24 13.07 -26.97
N TYR A 312 -10.86 14.35 -27.05
CA TYR A 312 -9.48 14.79 -26.91
C TYR A 312 -9.09 14.90 -25.44
N LEU A 313 -7.82 14.59 -25.17
CA LEU A 313 -7.28 14.46 -23.82
C LEU A 313 -6.51 15.71 -23.41
N PHE A 314 -6.38 15.93 -22.10
CA PHE A 314 -5.73 17.10 -21.55
C PHE A 314 -4.47 16.76 -20.76
N LYS A 315 -3.53 17.71 -20.76
CA LYS A 315 -2.40 17.77 -19.84
C LYS A 315 -2.87 18.19 -18.44
N LYS A 316 -1.91 18.21 -17.52
CA LYS A 316 -2.09 18.67 -16.13
C LYS A 316 -2.23 20.20 -16.00
N ASP A 317 -1.99 20.99 -17.03
CA ASP A 317 -2.27 22.43 -17.01
C ASP A 317 -3.67 22.78 -17.57
N GLY A 318 -4.42 21.76 -18.00
CA GLY A 318 -5.74 21.92 -18.63
C GLY A 318 -5.71 22.24 -20.12
N ASP A 319 -4.54 22.28 -20.77
CA ASP A 319 -4.42 22.37 -22.23
C ASP A 319 -4.53 20.98 -22.88
N TYR A 320 -4.86 20.95 -24.17
CA TYR A 320 -4.89 19.70 -24.94
C TYR A 320 -3.53 19.01 -24.94
N LEU A 321 -3.55 17.68 -24.79
CA LEU A 321 -2.40 16.82 -24.90
C LEU A 321 -2.14 16.50 -26.38
N HIS A 322 -0.95 16.83 -26.87
CA HIS A 322 -0.53 16.53 -28.23
C HIS A 322 0.60 15.50 -28.26
N LEU A 323 0.84 14.93 -29.45
CA LEU A 323 1.95 14.01 -29.71
C LEU A 323 3.29 14.59 -29.26
N SER A 324 3.56 15.87 -29.56
CA SER A 324 4.80 16.54 -29.13
C SER A 324 5.01 16.53 -27.62
N ASP A 325 3.94 16.63 -26.83
CA ASP A 325 4.02 16.65 -25.37
C ASP A 325 4.40 15.28 -24.84
N VAL A 326 3.76 14.22 -25.38
CA VAL A 326 4.10 12.83 -25.07
C VAL A 326 5.58 12.54 -25.36
N ILE A 327 6.07 12.96 -26.53
CA ILE A 327 7.49 12.82 -26.87
C ILE A 327 8.38 13.64 -25.94
N GLY A 328 7.95 14.85 -25.53
CA GLY A 328 8.63 15.68 -24.54
C GLY A 328 8.78 14.98 -23.18
N TYR A 329 7.71 14.34 -22.70
CA TYR A 329 7.73 13.56 -21.45
C TYR A 329 8.69 12.38 -21.54
N PHE A 330 8.61 11.60 -22.63
CA PHE A 330 9.51 10.46 -22.85
C PHE A 330 10.98 10.86 -22.93
N LYS A 331 11.30 11.96 -23.63
CA LYS A 331 12.67 12.48 -23.70
C LYS A 331 13.18 12.92 -22.34
N THR A 332 12.36 13.63 -21.58
CA THR A 332 12.73 14.12 -20.24
C THR A 332 13.05 12.94 -19.33
N PHE A 333 12.16 11.95 -19.29
CA PHE A 333 12.33 10.75 -18.49
C PHE A 333 13.57 9.93 -18.89
N LEU A 334 13.78 9.68 -20.19
CA LEU A 334 14.94 8.91 -20.67
C LEU A 334 16.26 9.66 -20.45
N ASN A 335 16.26 11.00 -20.44
CA ASN A 335 17.45 11.77 -20.09
C ASN A 335 17.79 11.70 -18.60
N GLU A 336 16.78 11.67 -17.73
CA GLU A 336 16.96 11.47 -16.28
C GLU A 336 17.34 10.04 -15.93
N ASN A 337 16.78 9.07 -16.67
CA ASN A 337 16.92 7.63 -16.43
C ASN A 337 17.45 6.93 -17.71
N PRO A 338 18.72 7.15 -18.10
CA PRO A 338 19.27 6.64 -19.35
C PRO A 338 19.40 5.12 -19.41
N THR A 339 19.19 4.43 -18.28
CA THR A 339 19.13 2.97 -18.23
C THR A 339 17.80 2.44 -18.77
N GLU A 340 16.76 3.25 -18.86
CA GLU A 340 15.44 2.78 -19.23
C GLU A 340 15.23 2.77 -20.74
N ALA A 341 14.26 1.99 -21.20
CA ALA A 341 13.78 1.96 -22.57
C ALA A 341 12.25 1.99 -22.57
N LEU A 342 11.65 2.68 -23.54
CA LEU A 342 10.19 2.79 -23.65
C LEU A 342 9.69 2.02 -24.88
N ILE A 343 8.47 1.51 -24.82
CA ILE A 343 7.75 0.93 -25.95
C ILE A 343 6.52 1.80 -26.18
N MET A 344 6.40 2.37 -27.38
CA MET A 344 5.28 3.21 -27.78
C MET A 344 4.52 2.51 -28.89
N LEU A 345 3.29 2.08 -28.60
CA LEU A 345 2.34 1.66 -29.61
C LEU A 345 1.54 2.87 -30.07
N VAL A 346 1.55 3.13 -31.38
CA VAL A 346 0.88 4.28 -31.98
C VAL A 346 -0.23 3.82 -32.91
N SER A 347 -1.44 4.33 -32.69
CA SER A 347 -2.61 4.03 -33.51
C SER A 347 -3.40 5.29 -33.85
N ARG A 348 -4.36 5.18 -34.77
CA ARG A 348 -5.38 6.20 -34.99
C ARG A 348 -6.43 6.07 -33.88
N GLY A 349 -6.72 7.17 -33.18
CA GLY A 349 -7.70 7.19 -32.09
C GLY A 349 -9.13 7.46 -32.53
N ASN A 350 -9.32 7.98 -33.73
CA ASN A 350 -10.63 8.18 -34.36
C ASN A 350 -10.50 8.26 -35.89
N ASP A 351 -11.64 8.44 -36.56
CA ASP A 351 -11.70 8.58 -38.02
C ASP A 351 -11.36 10.00 -38.52
N GLU A 352 -11.16 10.99 -37.62
CA GLU A 352 -10.68 12.32 -38.01
C GLU A 352 -9.20 12.29 -38.43
N ALA A 353 -8.41 11.41 -37.83
CA ALA A 353 -7.04 11.15 -38.23
C ALA A 353 -7.04 10.29 -39.50
N THR A 354 -6.29 10.69 -40.53
CA THR A 354 -6.05 9.85 -41.72
C THR A 354 -4.70 9.16 -41.64
N ASP A 355 -4.53 8.05 -42.36
CA ASP A 355 -3.23 7.37 -42.48
C ASP A 355 -2.13 8.33 -42.99
N GLU A 356 -2.45 9.21 -43.95
CA GLU A 356 -1.51 10.21 -44.48
C GLU A 356 -1.16 11.29 -43.45
N SER A 357 -2.14 11.82 -42.72
CA SER A 357 -1.88 12.86 -41.71
C SER A 357 -1.05 12.31 -40.56
N VAL A 358 -1.34 11.10 -40.09
CA VAL A 358 -0.56 10.44 -39.03
C VAL A 358 0.84 10.11 -39.51
N THR A 359 0.99 9.59 -40.74
CA THR A 359 2.31 9.33 -41.35
C THR A 359 3.12 10.64 -41.42
N THR A 360 2.52 11.73 -41.89
CA THR A 360 3.21 13.02 -42.04
C THR A 360 3.62 13.60 -40.70
N ALA A 361 2.72 13.62 -39.71
CA ALA A 361 3.01 14.13 -38.38
C ALA A 361 4.12 13.32 -37.68
N PHE A 362 4.08 11.99 -37.81
CA PHE A 362 5.05 11.14 -37.15
C PHE A 362 6.41 11.13 -37.89
N ALA A 363 6.44 11.30 -39.21
CA ALA A 363 7.70 11.54 -39.96
C ALA A 363 8.44 12.75 -39.37
N LYS A 364 7.72 13.85 -39.13
CA LYS A 364 8.30 15.05 -38.50
C LYS A 364 8.89 14.75 -37.11
N VAL A 365 8.21 13.92 -36.30
CA VAL A 365 8.73 13.49 -35.00
C VAL A 365 10.04 12.70 -35.16
N LEU A 366 10.13 11.81 -36.14
CA LEU A 366 11.34 11.04 -36.43
C LEU A 366 12.48 11.93 -36.94
N ASP A 367 12.18 12.89 -37.82
CA ASP A 367 13.13 13.89 -38.33
C ASP A 367 13.71 14.76 -37.20
N ASP A 368 12.85 15.24 -36.30
CA ASP A 368 13.25 16.09 -35.17
C ASP A 368 14.02 15.29 -34.09
N ASN A 369 13.93 13.96 -34.10
CA ASN A 369 14.49 13.08 -33.06
C ASN A 369 15.20 11.83 -33.64
N PRO A 370 16.24 11.98 -34.48
CA PRO A 370 16.77 10.90 -35.33
C PRO A 370 17.46 9.75 -34.56
N LYS A 371 17.75 9.93 -33.27
CA LYS A 371 18.39 8.91 -32.41
C LYS A 371 17.48 8.37 -31.30
N LEU A 372 16.29 8.97 -31.15
CA LEU A 372 15.39 8.66 -30.03
C LEU A 372 14.63 7.36 -30.26
N PHE A 373 14.31 7.02 -31.51
CA PHE A 373 13.47 5.88 -31.82
C PHE A 373 14.28 4.69 -32.32
N TYR A 374 13.90 3.51 -31.85
CA TYR A 374 14.20 2.24 -32.48
C TYR A 374 13.03 1.86 -33.39
N THR A 375 13.29 1.82 -34.69
CA THR A 375 12.27 1.68 -35.74
C THR A 375 12.45 0.44 -36.61
N SER A 376 13.24 -0.52 -36.15
CA SER A 376 13.41 -1.83 -36.77
C SER A 376 12.24 -2.77 -36.41
N SER A 377 11.98 -3.78 -37.24
CA SER A 377 10.97 -4.81 -36.96
C SER A 377 11.49 -5.94 -36.06
N ARG A 378 12.81 -6.06 -35.88
CA ARG A 378 13.45 -7.02 -34.98
C ARG A 378 13.22 -6.63 -33.52
N ILE A 379 12.95 -7.61 -32.66
CA ILE A 379 12.95 -7.42 -31.21
C ILE A 379 14.39 -7.12 -30.74
N PRO A 380 14.63 -5.95 -30.11
CA PRO A 380 15.95 -5.57 -29.66
C PRO A 380 16.31 -6.21 -28.31
N THR A 381 17.62 -6.30 -28.05
CA THR A 381 18.16 -6.42 -26.70
C THR A 381 17.96 -5.13 -25.93
N LEU A 382 17.93 -5.19 -24.59
CA LEU A 382 17.81 -4.02 -23.74
C LEU A 382 18.96 -3.04 -23.99
N HIS A 383 20.19 -3.53 -24.16
CA HIS A 383 21.38 -2.74 -24.49
C HIS A 383 21.17 -1.81 -25.69
N GLU A 384 20.55 -2.32 -26.76
CA GLU A 384 20.37 -1.58 -28.02
C GLU A 384 19.40 -0.39 -27.88
N VAL A 385 18.54 -0.42 -26.87
CA VAL A 385 17.39 0.49 -26.73
C VAL A 385 17.34 1.27 -25.42
N ARG A 386 18.32 1.12 -24.53
CA ARG A 386 18.49 2.04 -23.40
C ARG A 386 18.57 3.50 -23.91
N GLY A 387 17.81 4.38 -23.30
CA GLY A 387 17.66 5.78 -23.74
C GLY A 387 16.80 5.98 -25.00
N LYS A 388 16.09 4.96 -25.49
CA LYS A 388 15.30 5.01 -26.73
C LYS A 388 13.85 4.57 -26.55
N ILE A 389 13.05 4.85 -27.58
CA ILE A 389 11.65 4.45 -27.72
C ILE A 389 11.53 3.40 -28.84
N VAL A 390 11.11 2.19 -28.52
CA VAL A 390 10.75 1.15 -29.49
C VAL A 390 9.36 1.43 -30.05
N LEU A 391 9.27 1.59 -31.37
CA LEU A 391 8.03 1.95 -32.06
C LEU A 391 7.26 0.71 -32.54
N LEU A 392 5.99 0.62 -32.13
CA LEU A 392 5.00 -0.32 -32.69
C LEU A 392 3.90 0.48 -33.39
N ARG A 393 3.56 0.17 -34.65
CA ARG A 393 2.63 0.97 -35.46
C ARG A 393 1.35 0.20 -35.79
N ARG A 394 0.17 0.81 -35.55
CA ARG A 394 -1.16 0.29 -35.90
C ARG A 394 -1.95 1.15 -36.90
N PHE A 395 -1.28 1.96 -37.72
CA PHE A 395 -1.91 2.76 -38.80
C PHE A 395 -1.21 2.49 -40.12
N ARG A 396 -1.85 2.64 -41.28
CA ARG A 396 -1.18 2.38 -42.59
C ARG A 396 -0.27 3.55 -42.95
N LEU A 397 0.79 3.27 -43.70
CA LEU A 397 1.65 4.30 -44.26
C LEU A 397 1.02 4.87 -45.54
N ALA A 398 0.87 6.18 -45.62
CA ALA A 398 0.32 6.87 -46.79
C ALA A 398 0.94 8.27 -46.98
N GLY A 399 0.83 8.80 -48.20
CA GLY A 399 1.36 10.12 -48.56
C GLY A 399 2.85 10.13 -48.93
N ASN A 400 3.42 11.33 -49.04
CA ASN A 400 4.78 11.52 -49.57
C ASN A 400 5.89 11.22 -48.54
N SER A 401 5.58 11.21 -47.25
CA SER A 401 6.58 11.02 -46.17
C SER A 401 6.97 9.56 -45.94
N VAL A 402 6.32 8.60 -46.62
CA VAL A 402 6.53 7.15 -46.39
C VAL A 402 7.97 6.72 -46.62
N SER A 403 8.58 7.21 -47.71
CA SER A 403 9.91 6.74 -48.16
C SER A 403 11.10 7.27 -47.33
N GLY A 404 10.87 8.20 -46.39
CA GLY A 404 11.93 8.85 -45.62
C GLY A 404 12.44 8.07 -44.40
N HIS A 405 11.70 7.05 -43.95
CA HIS A 405 11.95 6.40 -42.65
C HIS A 405 11.68 4.90 -42.66
N THR A 406 12.28 4.22 -41.68
CA THR A 406 11.80 2.95 -41.14
C THR A 406 10.74 3.24 -40.06
N TRP A 407 9.69 2.42 -39.98
CA TRP A 407 8.44 2.76 -39.29
C TRP A 407 8.10 1.86 -38.10
N GLY A 408 9.10 1.23 -37.49
CA GLY A 408 8.90 0.29 -36.39
C GLY A 408 8.23 -1.00 -36.84
N LEU A 409 7.80 -1.80 -35.86
CA LEU A 409 7.09 -3.04 -36.14
C LEU A 409 5.66 -2.74 -36.62
N ASP A 410 5.32 -3.21 -37.82
CA ASP A 410 3.99 -3.05 -38.40
C ASP A 410 2.98 -4.00 -37.74
N LEU A 411 1.92 -3.45 -37.16
CA LEU A 411 0.79 -4.12 -36.53
C LEU A 411 -0.55 -3.67 -37.14
N THR A 412 -0.55 -3.18 -38.37
CA THR A 412 -1.75 -2.66 -39.05
C THR A 412 -2.90 -3.67 -39.10
N GLU A 413 -2.62 -4.97 -39.21
CA GLU A 413 -3.64 -6.03 -39.29
C GLU A 413 -4.21 -6.46 -37.93
N TRP A 414 -3.81 -5.80 -36.83
CA TRP A 414 -4.19 -6.18 -35.47
C TRP A 414 -5.70 -6.36 -35.30
N ASP A 415 -6.49 -5.35 -35.66
CA ASP A 415 -7.94 -5.36 -35.42
C ASP A 415 -8.65 -6.43 -36.25
N ASP A 416 -8.28 -6.58 -37.52
CA ASP A 416 -8.87 -7.58 -38.41
C ASP A 416 -8.54 -9.01 -37.93
N LYS A 417 -7.31 -9.24 -37.46
CA LYS A 417 -6.90 -10.54 -36.91
C LYS A 417 -7.55 -10.85 -35.57
N ILE A 418 -7.63 -9.89 -34.65
CA ILE A 418 -8.34 -10.07 -33.36
C ILE A 418 -9.83 -10.31 -33.56
N LYS A 419 -10.44 -9.66 -34.55
CA LYS A 419 -11.83 -9.87 -34.94
C LYS A 419 -12.05 -11.25 -35.54
N ALA A 420 -11.16 -11.73 -36.40
CA ALA A 420 -11.21 -13.07 -36.98
C ALA A 420 -10.93 -14.18 -35.95
N HIS A 421 -10.15 -13.89 -34.91
CA HIS A 421 -9.81 -14.81 -33.82
C HIS A 421 -10.86 -14.76 -32.67
N SER A 422 -12.14 -14.60 -32.99
CA SER A 422 -13.18 -14.36 -31.97
C SER A 422 -13.58 -15.55 -31.12
N ASP A 423 -13.37 -16.76 -31.64
CA ASP A 423 -13.97 -17.97 -31.07
C ASP A 423 -12.97 -18.78 -30.23
N SER A 424 -11.81 -18.19 -29.93
CA SER A 424 -10.74 -18.82 -29.18
C SER A 424 -10.29 -17.95 -28.02
N ALA A 425 -10.26 -18.51 -26.81
CA ALA A 425 -9.75 -17.85 -25.62
C ALA A 425 -8.20 -17.81 -25.54
N THR A 426 -7.53 -18.05 -26.67
CA THR A 426 -6.06 -18.08 -26.80
C THR A 426 -5.52 -16.77 -27.35
N MET A 427 -4.23 -16.51 -27.19
CA MET A 427 -3.61 -15.34 -27.81
C MET A 427 -3.62 -15.43 -29.34
N CYS A 428 -4.02 -14.36 -30.00
CA CYS A 428 -4.04 -14.25 -31.46
C CYS A 428 -2.63 -13.93 -31.99
N LEU A 429 -2.15 -14.67 -33.00
CA LEU A 429 -0.95 -14.27 -33.74
C LEU A 429 -1.31 -13.10 -34.68
N VAL A 430 -0.99 -11.88 -34.26
CA VAL A 430 -1.32 -10.66 -35.00
C VAL A 430 -0.23 -10.25 -36.00
N GLN A 431 1.01 -10.70 -35.81
CA GLN A 431 2.10 -10.44 -36.76
C GLN A 431 3.13 -11.57 -36.78
N ASP A 432 3.67 -11.87 -37.97
CA ASP A 432 4.80 -12.79 -38.22
C ASP A 432 5.74 -12.11 -39.24
N ALA A 433 6.60 -11.23 -38.73
CA ALA A 433 7.56 -10.47 -39.51
C ALA A 433 8.89 -11.21 -39.59
N ARG A 434 9.43 -11.37 -40.80
CA ARG A 434 10.71 -12.04 -41.04
C ARG A 434 11.48 -11.27 -42.10
N GLY A 435 12.80 -11.28 -41.99
CA GLY A 435 13.66 -10.65 -42.98
C GLY A 435 15.09 -10.54 -42.49
N PHE A 436 15.84 -9.67 -43.16
CA PHE A 436 17.24 -9.39 -42.87
C PHE A 436 17.41 -7.90 -42.58
N GLU A 437 17.94 -7.56 -41.42
CA GLU A 437 18.16 -6.19 -41.00
C GLU A 437 19.61 -6.01 -40.52
N ALA A 438 20.16 -4.81 -40.70
CA ALA A 438 21.51 -4.52 -40.21
C ALA A 438 21.58 -4.69 -38.68
N ALA A 439 22.55 -5.46 -38.20
CA ALA A 439 22.81 -5.67 -36.79
C ALA A 439 24.14 -5.03 -36.39
N GLY A 440 24.17 -4.45 -35.19
CA GLY A 440 25.36 -3.84 -34.60
C GLY A 440 25.96 -2.68 -35.41
N GLU A 441 27.21 -2.33 -35.10
CA GLU A 441 27.95 -1.25 -35.77
C GLU A 441 28.61 -1.69 -37.09
N THR A 442 28.67 -3.00 -37.37
CA THR A 442 29.32 -3.53 -38.58
C THR A 442 28.44 -3.37 -39.82
N GLY A 443 27.12 -3.23 -39.63
CA GLY A 443 26.16 -3.05 -40.73
C GLY A 443 25.85 -4.33 -41.50
N ASP A 444 26.33 -5.48 -41.02
CA ASP A 444 26.00 -6.78 -41.60
C ASP A 444 24.52 -7.07 -41.38
N LYS A 445 23.86 -7.57 -42.43
CA LYS A 445 22.45 -7.93 -42.35
C LYS A 445 22.30 -9.28 -41.66
N GLU A 446 21.68 -9.30 -40.49
CA GLU A 446 21.33 -10.51 -39.77
C GLU A 446 19.85 -10.87 -39.99
N PRO A 447 19.53 -12.16 -40.14
CA PRO A 447 18.14 -12.60 -40.25
C PRO A 447 17.42 -12.45 -38.91
N TYR A 448 16.13 -12.11 -38.97
CA TYR A 448 15.26 -12.03 -37.79
C TYR A 448 13.90 -12.68 -38.05
N CYS A 449 13.27 -13.16 -36.97
CA CYS A 449 11.85 -13.51 -36.95
C CYS A 449 11.21 -12.92 -35.69
N THR A 450 10.24 -12.04 -35.91
CA THR A 450 9.47 -11.38 -34.86
C THR A 450 8.01 -11.73 -35.02
N LYS A 451 7.47 -12.40 -34.00
CA LYS A 451 6.05 -12.68 -33.87
C LYS A 451 5.42 -11.79 -32.81
N VAL A 452 4.16 -11.44 -33.00
CA VAL A 452 3.37 -10.74 -32.00
C VAL A 452 2.11 -11.53 -31.71
N TYR A 453 1.96 -11.90 -30.45
CA TYR A 453 0.78 -12.55 -29.91
C TYR A 453 0.03 -11.54 -29.04
N ALA A 454 -1.27 -11.45 -29.24
CA ALA A 454 -2.10 -10.48 -28.55
C ALA A 454 -3.39 -11.09 -28.01
N GLN A 455 -3.75 -10.73 -26.79
CA GLN A 455 -5.11 -10.82 -26.28
C GLN A 455 -5.68 -9.40 -26.21
N ASP A 456 -6.80 -9.16 -26.89
CA ASP A 456 -7.44 -7.85 -26.95
C ASP A 456 -8.98 -7.97 -27.04
N LYS A 457 -9.57 -8.78 -26.15
CA LYS A 457 -11.04 -8.87 -26.02
C LYS A 457 -11.58 -7.77 -25.12
N TYR A 458 -11.55 -6.53 -25.60
CA TYR A 458 -11.93 -5.36 -24.83
C TYR A 458 -13.45 -5.23 -24.59
N LYS A 459 -14.31 -5.91 -25.36
CA LYS A 459 -15.79 -5.77 -25.23
C LYS A 459 -16.41 -6.56 -24.07
N LEU A 460 -15.61 -7.26 -23.27
CA LEU A 460 -16.08 -8.10 -22.18
C LEU A 460 -16.33 -7.27 -20.91
N THR A 461 -17.05 -7.86 -19.95
CA THR A 461 -17.05 -7.38 -18.56
C THR A 461 -15.72 -7.71 -17.90
N GLY A 462 -15.38 -7.01 -16.80
CA GLY A 462 -14.20 -7.37 -16.00
C GLY A 462 -14.19 -8.84 -15.57
N THR A 463 -15.35 -9.39 -15.17
CA THR A 463 -15.48 -10.80 -14.77
C THR A 463 -15.29 -11.77 -15.94
N ASP A 464 -15.89 -11.51 -17.09
CA ASP A 464 -15.76 -12.38 -18.27
C ASP A 464 -14.35 -12.35 -18.85
N LYS A 465 -13.63 -11.24 -18.64
CA LYS A 465 -12.26 -11.04 -19.10
C LYS A 465 -11.25 -11.91 -18.35
N LEU A 466 -11.50 -12.30 -17.09
CA LEU A 466 -10.53 -12.99 -16.22
C LEU A 466 -9.92 -14.23 -16.88
N SER A 467 -10.76 -15.10 -17.46
CA SER A 467 -10.30 -16.32 -18.13
C SER A 467 -9.38 -16.05 -19.32
N TRP A 468 -9.59 -14.95 -20.04
CA TRP A 468 -8.75 -14.55 -21.16
C TRP A 468 -7.39 -14.03 -20.70
N VAL A 469 -7.39 -13.25 -19.60
CA VAL A 469 -6.16 -12.74 -18.97
C VAL A 469 -5.32 -13.91 -18.48
N ASP A 470 -5.91 -14.86 -17.76
CA ASP A 470 -5.21 -16.04 -17.24
C ASP A 470 -4.66 -16.94 -18.35
N ASN A 471 -5.43 -17.15 -19.42
CA ASN A 471 -4.94 -17.92 -20.58
C ASN A 471 -3.75 -17.22 -21.24
N ALA A 472 -3.79 -15.91 -21.41
CA ALA A 472 -2.67 -15.16 -21.98
C ALA A 472 -1.41 -15.20 -21.09
N LEU A 473 -1.57 -15.11 -19.75
CA LEU A 473 -0.45 -15.29 -18.80
C LEU A 473 0.16 -16.70 -18.91
N LYS A 474 -0.69 -17.73 -18.95
CA LYS A 474 -0.28 -19.13 -19.08
C LYS A 474 0.40 -19.41 -20.42
N GLU A 475 -0.16 -18.92 -21.52
CA GLU A 475 0.40 -19.11 -22.85
C GLU A 475 1.73 -18.38 -23.01
N THR A 476 1.88 -17.19 -22.43
CA THR A 476 3.12 -16.43 -22.49
C THR A 476 4.23 -17.13 -21.72
N SER A 477 3.98 -17.47 -20.45
CA SER A 477 4.95 -18.18 -19.61
C SER A 477 5.29 -19.60 -20.13
N GLY A 478 4.34 -20.25 -20.80
CA GLY A 478 4.51 -21.58 -21.41
C GLY A 478 5.09 -21.56 -22.83
N ARG A 479 5.30 -20.39 -23.45
CA ARG A 479 5.69 -20.28 -24.86
C ARG A 479 7.13 -20.75 -25.06
N THR A 480 7.31 -21.75 -25.93
CA THR A 480 8.62 -22.15 -26.43
C THR A 480 8.92 -21.44 -27.75
N ARG A 481 10.20 -21.15 -28.00
CA ARG A 481 10.68 -20.57 -29.26
C ARG A 481 11.15 -21.68 -30.19
N ASN A 482 10.80 -21.56 -31.46
CA ASN A 482 11.22 -22.48 -32.52
C ASN A 482 12.28 -21.83 -33.42
N GLU A 483 13.16 -22.65 -33.98
CA GLU A 483 13.95 -22.24 -35.14
C GLU A 483 13.05 -22.18 -36.37
N VAL A 484 13.11 -21.07 -37.09
CA VAL A 484 12.39 -20.86 -38.35
C VAL A 484 13.38 -20.54 -39.46
N ASP A 485 13.06 -21.01 -40.66
CA ASP A 485 13.81 -20.62 -41.86
C ASP A 485 13.39 -19.19 -42.25
N VAL A 486 14.40 -18.34 -42.43
CA VAL A 486 14.29 -17.00 -43.03
C VAL A 486 15.05 -17.04 -44.35
N GLU A 487 14.37 -16.69 -45.44
CA GLU A 487 14.91 -16.75 -46.79
C GLU A 487 15.36 -15.35 -47.23
N ASP A 488 16.58 -15.23 -47.73
CA ASP A 488 17.13 -13.97 -48.26
C ASP A 488 16.61 -13.68 -49.68
N ASP A 489 16.93 -12.49 -50.21
CA ASP A 489 16.54 -12.10 -51.57
C ASP A 489 17.09 -13.02 -52.68
N ASN A 490 18.09 -13.86 -52.37
CA ASN A 490 18.72 -14.82 -53.28
C ASN A 490 18.18 -16.26 -53.11
N GLY A 491 17.23 -16.49 -52.21
CA GLY A 491 16.66 -17.80 -51.90
C GLY A 491 17.48 -18.65 -50.92
N ALA A 492 18.54 -18.10 -50.31
CA ALA A 492 19.31 -18.77 -49.27
C ALA A 492 18.54 -18.74 -47.95
N LYS A 493 18.49 -19.88 -47.25
CA LYS A 493 17.76 -20.01 -45.99
C LYS A 493 18.72 -20.02 -44.82
N GLU A 494 18.46 -19.13 -43.87
CA GLU A 494 19.15 -19.10 -42.58
C GLU A 494 18.16 -19.45 -41.47
N LYS A 495 18.64 -20.24 -40.50
CA LYS A 495 17.84 -20.61 -39.34
C LYS A 495 17.94 -19.54 -38.27
N VAL A 496 16.78 -19.07 -37.80
CA VAL A 496 16.69 -18.06 -36.75
C VAL A 496 15.77 -18.54 -35.65
N LEU A 497 16.17 -18.31 -34.40
CA LEU A 497 15.28 -18.49 -33.25
C LEU A 497 14.22 -17.38 -33.25
N GLU A 498 12.94 -17.76 -33.32
CA GLU A 498 11.85 -16.78 -33.28
C GLU A 498 11.82 -16.01 -31.95
N ARG A 499 11.52 -14.71 -32.03
CA ARG A 499 11.30 -13.82 -30.88
C ARG A 499 9.85 -13.37 -30.87
N CYS A 500 9.23 -13.28 -29.70
CA CYS A 500 7.78 -13.18 -29.59
C CYS A 500 7.35 -12.10 -28.60
N TRP A 501 6.81 -10.99 -29.10
CA TRP A 501 6.03 -10.11 -28.23
C TRP A 501 4.75 -10.82 -27.79
N SER A 502 4.51 -10.86 -26.49
CA SER A 502 3.22 -11.25 -25.91
C SER A 502 2.59 -10.02 -25.27
N ILE A 503 1.44 -9.58 -25.78
CA ILE A 503 0.73 -8.39 -25.30
C ILE A 503 -0.65 -8.79 -24.79
N ASN A 504 -0.87 -8.62 -23.49
CA ASN A 504 -2.10 -8.97 -22.80
C ASN A 504 -2.82 -7.68 -22.38
N TYR A 505 -3.83 -7.27 -23.15
CA TYR A 505 -4.67 -6.14 -22.77
C TYR A 505 -5.69 -6.58 -21.73
N THR A 506 -5.55 -6.10 -20.50
CA THR A 506 -6.49 -6.40 -19.42
C THR A 506 -7.66 -5.43 -19.41
N SER A 507 -7.58 -4.35 -20.20
CA SER A 507 -8.63 -3.34 -20.39
C SER A 507 -9.93 -3.91 -20.94
N CYS A 508 -11.03 -3.27 -20.55
CA CYS A 508 -12.40 -3.65 -20.86
C CYS A 508 -13.31 -2.43 -20.97
N THR A 509 -14.21 -2.40 -21.95
CA THR A 509 -15.23 -1.34 -22.05
C THR A 509 -16.42 -1.60 -21.15
N GLY A 510 -16.81 -2.88 -20.92
CA GLY A 510 -17.96 -3.26 -20.09
C GLY A 510 -19.33 -2.75 -20.56
N LEU A 511 -19.37 -1.99 -21.67
CA LEU A 511 -20.51 -1.16 -22.08
C LEU A 511 -21.79 -1.98 -22.33
N SER A 512 -21.67 -3.16 -22.95
CA SER A 512 -22.82 -4.02 -23.24
C SER A 512 -23.52 -4.57 -21.98
N HIS A 513 -22.94 -4.36 -20.80
CA HIS A 513 -23.42 -4.86 -19.52
C HIS A 513 -23.65 -3.73 -18.50
N GLY A 514 -23.65 -2.47 -18.94
CA GLY A 514 -23.82 -1.30 -18.05
C GLY A 514 -22.61 -0.99 -17.18
N GLY A 515 -21.45 -1.58 -17.48
CA GLY A 515 -20.17 -1.27 -16.84
C GLY A 515 -19.35 -0.25 -17.64
N ASN A 516 -18.19 0.09 -17.08
CA ASN A 516 -17.24 1.05 -17.65
C ASN A 516 -15.79 0.61 -17.41
N PRO A 517 -14.78 1.30 -17.97
CA PRO A 517 -13.37 0.94 -17.79
C PRO A 517 -12.96 0.87 -16.33
N PHE A 518 -13.36 1.85 -15.50
CA PHE A 518 -13.00 1.89 -14.08
C PHE A 518 -13.53 0.68 -13.30
N THR A 519 -14.82 0.40 -13.41
CA THR A 519 -15.48 -0.73 -12.72
C THR A 519 -14.95 -2.08 -13.21
N SER A 520 -14.59 -2.18 -14.48
CA SER A 520 -13.97 -3.39 -15.02
C SER A 520 -12.53 -3.55 -14.53
N ALA A 521 -11.73 -2.48 -14.53
CA ALA A 521 -10.36 -2.48 -14.03
C ALA A 521 -10.29 -2.88 -12.55
N ARG A 522 -11.25 -2.46 -11.73
CA ARG A 522 -11.36 -2.90 -10.32
C ARG A 522 -11.36 -4.42 -10.20
N VAL A 523 -12.17 -5.11 -11.02
CA VAL A 523 -12.27 -6.56 -11.01
C VAL A 523 -11.01 -7.22 -11.57
N VAL A 524 -10.50 -6.72 -12.70
CA VAL A 524 -9.38 -7.37 -13.40
C VAL A 524 -8.05 -7.14 -12.68
N ASN A 525 -7.78 -5.93 -12.19
CA ASN A 525 -6.55 -5.62 -11.47
C ASN A 525 -6.50 -6.34 -10.13
N GLU A 526 -7.63 -6.45 -9.42
CA GLU A 526 -7.71 -7.28 -8.21
C GLU A 526 -7.42 -8.75 -8.49
N HIS A 527 -7.98 -9.29 -9.59
CA HIS A 527 -7.68 -10.66 -10.01
C HIS A 527 -6.20 -10.85 -10.34
N LEU A 528 -5.57 -9.88 -11.02
CA LEU A 528 -4.13 -9.91 -11.29
C LEU A 528 -3.32 -9.96 -10.00
N TYR A 529 -3.64 -9.13 -9.01
CA TYR A 529 -2.94 -9.16 -7.72
C TYR A 529 -2.98 -10.53 -7.02
N LYS A 530 -4.11 -11.23 -7.14
CA LYS A 530 -4.31 -12.58 -6.59
C LYS A 530 -3.73 -13.69 -7.48
N SER A 531 -3.31 -13.35 -8.70
CA SER A 531 -2.78 -14.31 -9.65
C SER A 531 -1.40 -14.79 -9.23
N PRO A 532 -1.14 -16.12 -9.23
CA PRO A 532 0.18 -16.65 -8.89
C PRO A 532 1.26 -16.26 -9.91
N TYR A 533 0.90 -15.78 -11.10
CA TYR A 533 1.83 -15.24 -12.09
C TYR A 533 2.37 -13.84 -11.74
N ILE A 534 1.59 -13.08 -10.96
CA ILE A 534 1.88 -11.71 -10.52
C ILE A 534 2.46 -11.73 -9.10
N ASN A 535 1.84 -12.51 -8.21
CA ASN A 535 2.27 -12.70 -6.83
C ASN A 535 2.48 -14.19 -6.53
N PRO A 536 3.60 -14.79 -6.99
CA PRO A 536 3.92 -16.17 -6.70
C PRO A 536 4.21 -16.33 -5.19
N SER A 537 3.57 -17.33 -4.55
CA SER A 537 3.60 -17.52 -3.09
C SER A 537 4.98 -17.87 -2.49
N GLY A 538 6.02 -18.03 -3.31
CA GLY A 538 7.40 -18.26 -2.85
C GLY A 538 7.65 -19.62 -2.17
N ILE A 539 6.63 -20.47 -2.03
CA ILE A 539 6.72 -21.82 -1.46
C ILE A 539 7.38 -22.81 -2.44
N GLU A 540 7.94 -23.91 -1.93
CA GLU A 540 8.57 -24.98 -2.73
C GLU A 540 7.64 -25.58 -3.81
N ASP A 541 6.31 -25.47 -3.62
CA ASP A 541 5.28 -25.90 -4.57
C ASP A 541 4.94 -24.87 -5.68
N THR A 542 5.64 -23.72 -5.72
CA THR A 542 5.43 -22.72 -6.77
C THR A 542 5.82 -23.32 -8.12
N LYS A 543 4.84 -23.50 -9.02
CA LYS A 543 5.12 -24.02 -10.37
C LYS A 543 6.15 -23.13 -11.06
N SER A 544 7.19 -23.72 -11.63
CA SER A 544 8.27 -22.99 -12.31
C SER A 544 7.77 -22.01 -13.38
N ASP A 545 6.64 -22.33 -14.03
CA ASP A 545 6.00 -21.44 -15.01
C ASP A 545 5.53 -20.11 -14.41
N TYR A 546 5.13 -20.07 -13.13
CA TYR A 546 4.69 -18.87 -12.43
C TYR A 546 5.82 -17.88 -12.16
N LEU A 547 7.08 -18.30 -12.31
CA LEU A 547 8.27 -17.45 -12.15
C LEU A 547 8.82 -16.93 -13.49
N LYS A 548 8.36 -17.45 -14.62
CA LYS A 548 8.78 -17.01 -15.97
C LYS A 548 8.19 -15.66 -16.34
N HIS A 549 8.76 -14.99 -17.34
CA HIS A 549 8.22 -13.73 -17.84
C HIS A 549 6.75 -13.88 -18.32
N ILE A 550 5.99 -12.81 -18.18
CA ILE A 550 4.55 -12.77 -18.53
C ILE A 550 4.24 -11.80 -19.68
N GLY A 551 5.28 -11.27 -20.32
CA GLY A 551 5.16 -10.34 -21.45
C GLY A 551 4.68 -8.96 -21.02
N ILE A 552 4.02 -8.26 -21.94
CA ILE A 552 3.47 -6.92 -21.72
C ILE A 552 2.06 -7.07 -21.15
N ILE A 553 1.82 -6.43 -20.01
CA ILE A 553 0.48 -6.35 -19.39
C ILE A 553 -0.01 -4.91 -19.55
N ALA A 554 -0.93 -4.68 -20.50
CA ALA A 554 -1.47 -3.36 -20.80
C ALA A 554 -2.82 -3.17 -20.07
N SER A 555 -2.82 -2.36 -19.02
CA SER A 555 -3.94 -2.25 -18.06
C SER A 555 -4.59 -0.87 -18.03
N ASP A 556 -5.87 -0.86 -17.65
CA ASP A 556 -6.58 0.33 -17.20
C ASP A 556 -6.31 0.54 -15.69
N PHE A 557 -6.20 1.79 -15.24
CA PHE A 557 -6.03 2.18 -13.84
C PHE A 557 -4.94 1.38 -13.11
N VAL A 558 -3.81 1.15 -13.79
CA VAL A 558 -2.63 0.58 -13.16
C VAL A 558 -2.11 1.53 -12.10
N ASP A 559 -1.57 0.99 -11.02
CA ASP A 559 -0.94 1.75 -9.95
C ASP A 559 0.52 1.27 -9.76
N ALA A 560 1.26 1.96 -8.90
CA ALA A 560 2.66 1.63 -8.64
C ALA A 560 2.86 0.21 -8.07
N ALA A 561 1.87 -0.32 -7.34
CA ALA A 561 1.97 -1.63 -6.69
C ALA A 561 1.81 -2.78 -7.71
N LEU A 562 0.86 -2.67 -8.64
CA LEU A 562 0.68 -3.61 -9.73
C LEU A 562 1.85 -3.52 -10.72
N ALA A 563 2.28 -2.30 -11.07
CA ALA A 563 3.45 -2.09 -11.93
C ALA A 563 4.70 -2.74 -11.33
N ARG A 564 4.96 -2.52 -10.03
CA ARG A 564 6.04 -3.20 -9.29
C ARG A 564 5.93 -4.70 -9.33
N SER A 565 4.73 -5.25 -9.12
CA SER A 565 4.50 -6.69 -9.15
C SER A 565 4.85 -7.31 -10.51
N ILE A 566 4.70 -6.56 -11.60
CA ILE A 566 5.07 -6.97 -12.94
C ILE A 566 6.57 -6.80 -13.19
N TYR A 567 7.17 -5.63 -12.91
CA TYR A 567 8.56 -5.37 -13.30
C TYR A 567 9.61 -6.04 -12.40
N GLN A 568 9.31 -6.28 -11.12
CA GLN A 568 10.25 -6.90 -10.17
C GLN A 568 10.61 -8.34 -10.55
N ARG A 569 9.84 -8.91 -11.48
CA ARG A 569 10.03 -10.23 -12.08
C ARG A 569 11.28 -10.33 -12.94
N ASN A 570 11.82 -9.21 -13.38
CA ASN A 570 12.89 -9.18 -14.38
C ASN A 570 14.30 -9.32 -13.78
N TYR A 571 14.43 -9.17 -12.46
CA TYR A 571 15.69 -9.17 -11.72
C TYR A 571 15.60 -9.93 -10.39
N ASP A 572 16.76 -10.29 -9.84
CA ASP A 572 16.89 -11.19 -8.69
C ASP A 572 16.47 -10.57 -7.36
N THR A 573 16.19 -11.42 -6.37
CA THR A 573 15.74 -11.04 -5.02
C THR A 573 16.66 -10.08 -4.30
N GLU A 574 17.97 -10.10 -4.55
CA GLU A 574 18.91 -9.11 -3.99
C GLU A 574 18.56 -7.67 -4.39
N HIS A 575 17.91 -7.51 -5.54
CA HIS A 575 17.50 -6.22 -6.09
C HIS A 575 15.99 -5.97 -5.96
N LYS A 576 15.18 -6.98 -5.60
CA LYS A 576 13.72 -6.83 -5.45
C LYS A 576 13.37 -5.96 -4.25
N GLN A 577 12.68 -4.85 -4.50
CA GLN A 577 11.82 -4.21 -3.51
C GLN A 577 10.56 -5.04 -3.27
N THR A 578 10.69 -6.20 -2.64
CA THR A 578 9.50 -6.98 -2.27
C THR A 578 8.80 -6.28 -1.11
N ALA A 579 7.51 -5.94 -1.26
CA ALA A 579 6.65 -5.58 -0.11
C ALA A 579 6.66 -6.68 0.97
N SER A 580 6.97 -7.92 0.57
CA SER A 580 7.18 -9.09 1.44
C SER A 580 8.65 -9.31 1.88
N TYR A 581 9.67 -8.66 1.29
CA TYR A 581 11.06 -8.76 1.81
C TYR A 581 11.28 -7.89 3.03
N TYR A 582 10.38 -6.94 3.28
CA TYR A 582 10.61 -5.93 4.28
C TYR A 582 9.47 -5.78 5.30
N LEU A 583 8.76 -6.88 5.52
CA LEU A 583 7.89 -7.13 6.66
C LEU A 583 8.19 -8.58 7.11
N PRO A 584 8.97 -8.87 8.17
CA PRO A 584 10.07 -8.16 8.81
C PRO A 584 11.32 -9.08 8.91
N TYR A 585 12.25 -9.10 7.94
CA TYR A 585 13.48 -9.92 8.08
C TYR A 585 14.60 -9.22 8.84
N TYR A 586 14.33 -8.72 10.05
CA TYR A 586 15.36 -8.22 10.94
C TYR A 586 15.18 -8.78 12.34
N LEU A 587 16.28 -9.28 12.92
CA LEU A 587 16.33 -9.61 14.34
C LEU A 587 16.08 -8.33 15.16
N PRO A 588 15.22 -8.36 16.19
CA PRO A 588 15.05 -7.23 17.09
C PRO A 588 16.38 -6.90 17.76
N THR A 589 16.64 -5.62 18.03
CA THR A 589 17.87 -5.23 18.73
C THR A 589 17.87 -5.66 20.20
N ARG A 590 16.67 -5.78 20.78
CA ARG A 590 16.43 -6.29 22.14
C ARG A 590 14.97 -6.69 22.31
N MET A 591 14.74 -7.79 23.01
CA MET A 591 13.38 -8.28 23.36
C MET A 591 13.14 -8.14 24.86
N ARG A 592 11.88 -8.01 25.27
CA ARG A 592 11.48 -7.98 26.67
C ARG A 592 10.24 -8.84 26.92
N MET A 593 10.26 -9.69 27.94
CA MET A 593 9.19 -10.61 28.31
C MET A 593 9.07 -10.77 29.83
N THR A 594 7.97 -11.35 30.30
CA THR A 594 7.84 -11.81 31.69
C THR A 594 8.24 -13.28 31.79
N TYR A 595 8.81 -13.69 32.92
CA TYR A 595 9.12 -15.09 33.18
C TYR A 595 7.88 -15.99 33.06
N GLY A 596 7.97 -17.03 32.23
CA GLY A 596 6.87 -17.96 31.95
C GLY A 596 6.09 -17.63 30.68
N ASP A 597 6.27 -16.45 30.10
CA ASP A 597 5.68 -16.09 28.80
C ASP A 597 6.38 -16.83 27.66
N SER A 598 5.66 -17.00 26.54
CA SER A 598 6.27 -17.47 25.29
C SER A 598 7.14 -16.38 24.67
N LEU A 599 8.20 -16.76 23.96
CA LEU A 599 9.00 -15.81 23.18
C LEU A 599 8.17 -15.14 22.06
N SER A 600 7.06 -15.76 21.64
CA SER A 600 6.07 -15.15 20.74
C SER A 600 5.40 -13.91 21.33
N ASP A 601 5.31 -13.81 22.66
CA ASP A 601 4.59 -12.76 23.35
C ASP A 601 5.52 -11.62 23.81
N ALA A 602 6.82 -11.75 23.51
CA ALA A 602 7.82 -10.77 23.86
C ALA A 602 7.62 -9.45 23.11
N SER A 603 7.76 -8.35 23.83
CA SER A 603 7.75 -6.99 23.27
C SER A 603 9.13 -6.60 22.73
N PHE A 604 9.17 -5.75 21.70
CA PHE A 604 10.42 -5.28 21.09
C PHE A 604 10.69 -3.82 21.42
N GLN A 605 11.89 -3.52 21.91
CA GLN A 605 12.26 -2.16 22.32
C GLN A 605 12.42 -1.18 21.16
N ASP A 606 12.61 -1.67 19.94
CA ASP A 606 12.76 -0.86 18.72
C ASP A 606 11.43 -0.52 18.06
N GLY A 607 10.29 -0.79 18.73
CA GLY A 607 8.96 -0.48 18.22
C GLY A 607 8.51 -1.36 17.05
N LYS A 608 9.27 -2.43 16.77
CA LYS A 608 8.95 -3.39 15.71
C LYS A 608 7.85 -4.34 16.15
N THR A 609 7.16 -4.94 15.18
CA THR A 609 6.21 -6.03 15.40
C THR A 609 6.63 -7.24 14.58
N VAL A 610 6.47 -8.44 15.13
CA VAL A 610 6.43 -9.65 14.31
C VAL A 610 5.15 -9.58 13.48
N GLY A 611 5.19 -9.99 12.22
CA GLY A 611 3.99 -10.12 11.39
C GLY A 611 3.07 -11.22 11.93
N GLU A 612 2.55 -12.08 11.05
CA GLU A 612 1.79 -13.27 11.47
C GLU A 612 2.70 -14.36 12.07
N GLY A 613 4.03 -14.26 11.91
CA GLY A 613 5.01 -15.17 12.50
C GLY A 613 5.39 -14.87 13.96
N HIS A 614 6.33 -15.64 14.50
CA HIS A 614 6.87 -15.47 15.86
C HIS A 614 8.36 -15.86 15.95
N PHE A 615 9.04 -15.38 16.99
CA PHE A 615 10.41 -15.83 17.31
C PHE A 615 10.36 -16.98 18.32
N ARG A 616 11.26 -17.95 18.17
CA ARG A 616 11.53 -19.00 19.16
C ARG A 616 13.03 -19.16 19.40
N LEU A 617 13.41 -19.83 20.49
CA LEU A 617 14.80 -20.19 20.73
C LEU A 617 15.26 -21.22 19.69
N ALA A 618 16.44 -20.99 19.10
CA ALA A 618 17.06 -21.96 18.21
C ALA A 618 17.49 -23.25 18.95
N ASP A 619 17.77 -23.13 20.25
CA ASP A 619 17.99 -24.25 21.15
C ASP A 619 17.03 -24.13 22.33
N SER A 620 15.99 -24.96 22.30
CA SER A 620 14.93 -25.01 23.31
C SER A 620 15.38 -25.54 24.67
N SER A 621 16.63 -26.01 24.81
CA SER A 621 17.20 -26.40 26.10
C SER A 621 17.70 -25.22 26.94
N ASN A 622 17.81 -24.03 26.36
CA ASN A 622 18.18 -22.83 27.10
C ASN A 622 17.02 -22.33 27.97
N ALA A 623 17.27 -22.18 29.27
CA ALA A 623 16.28 -21.67 30.21
C ALA A 623 16.18 -20.14 30.14
N LEU A 624 15.00 -19.62 29.82
CA LEU A 624 14.66 -18.19 29.94
C LEU A 624 14.21 -17.92 31.36
N ASN A 625 15.09 -17.36 32.18
CA ASN A 625 14.82 -17.06 33.58
C ASN A 625 15.31 -15.65 33.95
N ALA A 626 14.82 -15.08 35.05
CA ALA A 626 15.10 -13.69 35.39
C ALA A 626 16.60 -13.42 35.63
N THR A 627 17.37 -14.42 36.07
CA THR A 627 18.83 -14.28 36.23
C THR A 627 19.58 -14.19 34.91
N ALA A 628 18.97 -14.67 33.82
CA ALA A 628 19.51 -14.57 32.49
C ALA A 628 19.06 -13.30 31.75
N SER A 629 18.28 -12.42 32.40
CA SER A 629 17.87 -11.13 31.85
C SER A 629 19.07 -10.30 31.36
N GLY A 630 18.97 -9.78 30.14
CA GLY A 630 20.01 -9.03 29.44
C GLY A 630 21.05 -9.88 28.70
N HIS A 631 21.04 -11.22 28.85
CA HIS A 631 21.91 -12.10 28.06
C HIS A 631 21.40 -12.24 26.63
N ALA A 632 22.33 -12.49 25.71
CA ALA A 632 22.01 -12.72 24.30
C ALA A 632 21.69 -14.20 24.06
N PHE A 633 20.53 -14.48 23.48
CA PHE A 633 20.05 -15.83 23.16
C PHE A 633 19.97 -16.02 21.66
N ALA A 634 20.31 -17.23 21.19
CA ALA A 634 20.12 -17.60 19.80
C ALA A 634 18.63 -17.83 19.53
N ILE A 635 18.05 -16.99 18.66
CA ILE A 635 16.64 -17.06 18.27
C ILE A 635 16.52 -17.30 16.77
N GLU A 636 15.42 -17.90 16.35
CA GLU A 636 15.02 -18.08 14.96
C GLU A 636 13.59 -17.59 14.74
N TYR A 637 13.32 -17.07 13.55
CA TYR A 637 11.98 -16.65 13.14
C TYR A 637 11.23 -17.79 12.45
N VAL A 638 9.99 -17.99 12.91
CA VAL A 638 9.03 -18.94 12.37
C VAL A 638 7.89 -18.14 11.74
N ASP A 639 7.71 -18.29 10.43
CA ASP A 639 6.57 -17.73 9.72
C ASP A 639 5.35 -18.61 9.92
N VAL A 640 4.17 -17.99 10.07
CA VAL A 640 2.90 -18.71 10.18
C VAL A 640 2.01 -18.25 9.04
N ASP A 641 1.60 -19.19 8.19
CA ASP A 641 0.71 -18.88 7.07
C ASP A 641 -0.76 -18.69 7.53
N ALA A 642 -1.62 -18.24 6.61
CA ALA A 642 -3.05 -18.03 6.87
C ALA A 642 -3.84 -19.31 7.22
N LEU A 643 -3.21 -20.49 7.15
CA LEU A 643 -3.77 -21.79 7.53
C LEU A 643 -3.19 -22.31 8.86
N GLY A 644 -2.26 -21.57 9.49
CA GLY A 644 -1.62 -21.92 10.75
C GLY A 644 -0.39 -22.82 10.61
N ASN A 645 0.19 -22.99 9.41
CA ASN A 645 1.40 -23.80 9.23
C ASN A 645 2.66 -22.99 9.54
N GLU A 646 3.57 -23.59 10.29
CA GLU A 646 4.85 -22.97 10.70
C GLU A 646 6.00 -23.30 9.74
N THR A 647 6.73 -22.29 9.28
CA THR A 647 7.94 -22.44 8.43
C THR A 647 9.12 -21.64 8.99
N VAL A 648 10.26 -22.29 9.25
CA VAL A 648 11.48 -21.58 9.70
C VAL A 648 12.11 -20.87 8.51
N THR A 649 12.26 -19.55 8.60
CA THR A 649 12.63 -18.70 7.44
C THR A 649 14.14 -18.54 7.21
N GLY A 650 14.98 -19.22 8.00
CA GLY A 650 16.43 -19.06 7.98
C GLY A 650 16.95 -17.77 8.66
N LEU A 651 16.06 -16.88 9.11
CA LEU A 651 16.43 -15.72 9.93
C LEU A 651 16.76 -16.18 11.35
N GLN A 652 18.06 -16.19 11.67
CA GLN A 652 18.58 -16.62 12.98
C GLN A 652 19.67 -15.66 13.46
N GLY A 653 19.74 -15.43 14.77
CA GLY A 653 20.88 -14.74 15.38
C GLY A 653 20.73 -14.53 16.88
N SER A 654 21.70 -13.86 17.48
CA SER A 654 21.78 -13.70 18.94
C SER A 654 21.22 -12.35 19.36
N VAL A 655 20.16 -12.35 20.16
CA VAL A 655 19.46 -11.13 20.62
C VAL A 655 19.44 -11.08 22.14
N PRO A 656 19.78 -9.93 22.76
CA PRO A 656 19.59 -9.72 24.19
C PRO A 656 18.10 -9.76 24.59
N ILE A 657 17.76 -10.54 25.62
CA ILE A 657 16.38 -10.66 26.13
C ILE A 657 16.33 -10.19 27.58
N ASP A 658 15.59 -9.11 27.84
CA ASP A 658 15.27 -8.65 29.19
C ASP A 658 14.07 -9.48 29.72
N ILE A 659 14.26 -10.21 30.82
CA ILE A 659 13.26 -11.10 31.41
C ILE A 659 12.85 -10.53 32.77
N ASP A 660 11.61 -10.05 32.88
CA ASP A 660 11.06 -9.53 34.12
C ASP A 660 10.53 -10.68 35.02
N PRO A 661 10.73 -10.62 36.34
CA PRO A 661 10.16 -11.60 37.26
C PRO A 661 8.63 -11.61 37.23
N LEU A 662 8.02 -12.80 37.29
CA LEU A 662 6.57 -12.96 37.34
C LEU A 662 6.01 -12.61 38.73
N ALA A 663 4.95 -11.81 38.78
CA ALA A 663 4.34 -11.40 40.04
C ALA A 663 3.46 -12.51 40.64
N LEU A 664 3.67 -12.83 41.91
CA LEU A 664 2.90 -13.82 42.66
C LEU A 664 2.03 -13.17 43.73
N THR A 665 0.85 -13.73 43.94
CA THR A 665 -0.09 -13.31 45.00
C THR A 665 -0.22 -14.41 46.05
N PRO A 666 0.13 -14.15 47.33
CA PRO A 666 -0.02 -15.15 48.39
C PRO A 666 -1.48 -15.25 48.87
N HIS A 667 -1.95 -16.47 49.06
CA HIS A 667 -3.23 -16.81 49.68
C HIS A 667 -3.01 -17.70 50.89
N PHE A 668 -3.55 -17.31 52.03
CA PHE A 668 -3.28 -18.00 53.29
C PHE A 668 -4.35 -19.04 53.60
N GLU A 669 -3.90 -20.23 53.96
CA GLU A 669 -4.72 -21.37 54.33
C GLU A 669 -4.42 -21.79 55.77
N GLY A 670 -5.37 -22.44 56.43
CA GLY A 670 -5.20 -22.91 57.81
C GLY A 670 -5.36 -21.83 58.88
N LEU A 671 -6.03 -20.71 58.56
CA LEU A 671 -6.28 -19.60 59.49
C LEU A 671 -7.35 -19.90 60.57
N GLU A 672 -8.01 -21.05 60.50
CA GLU A 672 -9.12 -21.43 61.39
C GLU A 672 -8.73 -22.53 62.40
N GLY A 673 -9.43 -22.57 63.53
CA GLY A 673 -9.29 -23.65 64.51
C GLY A 673 -7.97 -23.66 65.31
N LEU A 674 -7.25 -22.54 65.32
CA LEU A 674 -5.95 -22.37 65.98
C LEU A 674 -6.12 -22.19 67.50
N LYS A 675 -5.30 -22.89 68.29
CA LYS A 675 -5.37 -22.87 69.76
C LYS A 675 -4.05 -22.45 70.39
N ALA A 676 -4.15 -21.70 71.50
CA ALA A 676 -2.99 -21.29 72.27
C ALA A 676 -2.20 -22.52 72.78
N GLY A 677 -0.88 -22.51 72.59
CA GLY A 677 0.01 -23.61 72.96
C GLY A 677 0.24 -24.68 71.87
N GLU A 678 -0.46 -24.62 70.73
CA GLU A 678 -0.14 -25.42 69.54
C GLU A 678 0.86 -24.69 68.63
N ASP A 679 1.55 -25.42 67.75
CA ASP A 679 2.42 -24.83 66.74
C ASP A 679 1.57 -24.22 65.60
N VAL A 680 1.12 -22.99 65.84
CA VAL A 680 0.33 -22.19 64.88
C VAL A 680 1.09 -21.97 63.57
N ARG A 681 2.42 -21.81 63.63
CA ARG A 681 3.24 -21.54 62.43
C ARG A 681 3.31 -22.74 61.49
N ALA A 682 3.24 -23.96 62.04
CA ALA A 682 3.19 -25.19 61.25
C ALA A 682 1.83 -25.47 60.60
N LYS A 683 0.75 -24.79 61.03
CA LYS A 683 -0.62 -24.99 60.52
C LYS A 683 -1.02 -24.00 59.45
N ILE A 684 -0.40 -22.82 59.44
CA ILE A 684 -0.67 -21.78 58.45
C ILE A 684 0.30 -21.95 57.29
N ALA A 685 -0.25 -22.04 56.09
CA ALA A 685 0.51 -22.08 54.84
C ALA A 685 0.07 -20.94 53.94
N ALA A 686 0.94 -20.51 53.02
CA ALA A 686 0.54 -19.64 51.92
C ALA A 686 0.70 -20.38 50.60
N SER A 687 -0.41 -20.57 49.88
CA SER A 687 -0.39 -20.92 48.47
C SER A 687 -0.05 -19.66 47.66
N LEU A 688 0.72 -19.83 46.59
CA LEU A 688 1.14 -18.72 45.71
C LEU A 688 0.38 -18.85 44.39
N GLU A 689 -0.56 -17.93 44.15
CA GLU A 689 -1.28 -17.84 42.89
C GLU A 689 -0.41 -17.20 41.80
N GLY A 690 -0.49 -17.74 40.58
CA GLY A 690 0.34 -17.32 39.44
C GLY A 690 1.67 -18.06 39.30
N LYS A 691 2.01 -18.96 40.23
CA LYS A 691 3.25 -19.77 40.15
C LYS A 691 3.11 -20.85 39.07
N LEU A 692 4.16 -21.07 38.28
CA LEU A 692 4.22 -22.15 37.30
C LEU A 692 4.23 -23.52 38.00
N GLU A 693 3.54 -24.49 37.42
CA GLU A 693 3.19 -25.77 38.05
C GLU A 693 4.42 -26.58 38.51
N THR A 694 5.53 -26.47 37.78
CA THR A 694 6.78 -27.20 38.05
C THR A 694 7.78 -26.44 38.93
N ASP A 695 7.51 -25.18 39.27
CA ASP A 695 8.48 -24.32 39.94
C ASP A 695 8.48 -24.51 41.46
N ALA A 696 9.66 -24.83 41.99
CA ALA A 696 9.92 -24.92 43.42
C ALA A 696 10.10 -23.51 44.02
N CYS A 697 8.97 -22.85 44.31
CA CYS A 697 8.90 -21.56 44.99
C CYS A 697 7.80 -21.58 46.06
N THR A 698 8.14 -21.10 47.27
CA THR A 698 7.25 -20.99 48.44
C THR A 698 7.37 -19.62 49.10
N ALA A 699 6.35 -19.18 49.81
CA ALA A 699 6.39 -17.92 50.55
C ALA A 699 7.10 -18.09 51.89
N GLN A 700 7.97 -17.14 52.24
CA GLN A 700 8.46 -16.98 53.60
C GLN A 700 7.43 -16.21 54.42
N LEU A 701 6.91 -16.80 55.49
CA LEU A 701 5.86 -16.19 56.31
C LEU A 701 6.46 -15.40 57.48
N GLU A 702 5.89 -14.22 57.72
CA GLU A 702 6.12 -13.41 58.91
C GLU A 702 4.81 -13.24 59.67
N PHE A 703 4.86 -13.53 60.96
CA PHE A 703 3.73 -13.37 61.87
C PHE A 703 3.90 -12.08 62.66
N VAL A 704 2.83 -11.31 62.80
CA VAL A 704 2.84 -10.01 63.47
C VAL A 704 1.68 -9.89 64.45
N HIS A 705 1.88 -9.12 65.52
CA HIS A 705 0.84 -8.81 66.49
C HIS A 705 -0.26 -7.95 65.86
N ASP A 706 -1.50 -8.12 66.31
CA ASP A 706 -2.57 -7.18 65.97
C ASP A 706 -2.33 -5.82 66.64
N ALA A 707 -2.50 -4.74 65.87
CA ALA A 707 -2.48 -3.37 66.34
C ALA A 707 -3.76 -2.68 65.87
N ASP A 708 -4.79 -2.74 66.71
CA ASP A 708 -6.10 -2.10 66.48
C ASP A 708 -6.76 -2.51 65.14
N GLY A 709 -6.71 -3.82 64.81
CA GLY A 709 -7.31 -4.34 63.58
C GLY A 709 -6.45 -4.16 62.32
N ALA A 710 -5.14 -3.95 62.49
CA ALA A 710 -4.15 -3.91 61.41
C ALA A 710 -2.85 -4.65 61.80
N PRO A 711 -2.01 -5.05 60.82
CA PRO A 711 -0.70 -5.66 61.08
C PRO A 711 0.23 -4.73 61.89
N GLY A 712 0.64 -5.18 63.08
CA GLY A 712 1.50 -4.45 64.01
C GLY A 712 2.97 -4.87 63.97
N THR A 713 3.56 -5.11 65.13
CA THR A 713 4.99 -5.47 65.27
C THR A 713 5.23 -6.95 64.99
N ALA A 714 6.34 -7.27 64.30
CA ALA A 714 6.72 -8.65 64.01
C ALA A 714 7.02 -9.45 65.29
N MET A 715 6.50 -10.66 65.34
CA MET A 715 6.77 -11.59 66.43
C MET A 715 8.21 -12.11 66.35
N ALA A 716 8.81 -12.37 67.51
CA ALA A 716 10.14 -12.96 67.56
C ALA A 716 10.09 -14.45 67.16
N GLU A 717 11.21 -14.94 66.60
CA GLU A 717 11.37 -16.35 66.26
C GLU A 717 11.26 -17.22 67.54
N GLY A 718 10.34 -18.19 67.54
CA GLY A 718 10.06 -19.05 68.70
C GLY A 718 9.11 -18.46 69.76
N GLU A 719 8.62 -17.23 69.59
CA GLU A 719 7.59 -16.65 70.47
C GLU A 719 6.29 -17.48 70.42
N ALA A 720 5.71 -17.80 71.57
CA ALA A 720 4.48 -18.60 71.65
C ALA A 720 3.22 -17.76 71.40
N PHE A 721 2.24 -18.32 70.70
CA PHE A 721 0.94 -17.66 70.49
C PHE A 721 0.03 -17.83 71.71
N ALA A 722 -0.31 -16.71 72.34
CA ALA A 722 -1.37 -16.63 73.35
C ALA A 722 -2.74 -16.45 72.68
N ALA A 723 -3.83 -16.59 73.44
CA ALA A 723 -5.17 -16.33 72.91
C ALA A 723 -5.32 -14.85 72.49
N GLY A 724 -5.74 -14.59 71.25
CA GLY A 724 -5.80 -13.26 70.68
C GLY A 724 -5.83 -13.26 69.15
N THR A 725 -5.93 -12.06 68.56
CA THR A 725 -5.86 -11.86 67.10
C THR A 725 -4.43 -11.56 66.68
N TYR A 726 -4.00 -12.15 65.58
CA TYR A 726 -2.68 -11.93 64.97
C TYR A 726 -2.84 -11.80 63.45
N TRP A 727 -1.78 -11.37 62.79
CA TRP A 727 -1.70 -11.30 61.34
C TRP A 727 -0.53 -12.13 60.82
N VAL A 728 -0.69 -12.64 59.61
CA VAL A 728 0.38 -13.28 58.83
C VAL A 728 0.52 -12.55 57.49
N ARG A 729 1.77 -12.41 57.03
CA ARG A 729 2.10 -11.88 55.71
C ARG A 729 3.28 -12.61 55.08
N ALA A 730 3.41 -12.53 53.76
CA ALA A 730 4.56 -12.98 53.02
C ALA A 730 5.68 -11.92 53.07
N LYS A 731 6.85 -12.29 53.58
CA LYS A 731 8.02 -11.42 53.70
C LYS A 731 8.99 -11.55 52.52
N GLY A 732 8.92 -12.67 51.81
CA GLY A 732 9.80 -12.99 50.69
C GLY A 732 9.44 -14.34 50.08
N LEU A 733 10.22 -14.75 49.10
CA LEU A 733 10.07 -16.03 48.42
C LEU A 733 11.30 -16.91 48.67
N LEU A 734 11.09 -18.22 48.79
CA LEU A 734 12.11 -19.23 49.03
C LEU A 734 12.03 -20.32 47.96
N GLY A 735 13.17 -20.97 47.70
CA GLY A 735 13.28 -22.06 46.72
C GLY A 735 14.09 -21.67 45.48
N ASP A 736 14.47 -22.68 44.70
CA ASP A 736 15.40 -22.52 43.57
C ASP A 736 14.86 -21.60 42.47
N ALA A 737 13.54 -21.53 42.33
CA ALA A 737 12.88 -20.66 41.35
C ALA A 737 12.55 -19.26 41.88
N ALA A 738 12.77 -18.97 43.17
CA ALA A 738 12.32 -17.72 43.81
C ALA A 738 12.84 -16.45 43.13
N GLN A 739 14.04 -16.51 42.55
CA GLN A 739 14.67 -15.43 41.79
C GLN A 739 13.91 -15.03 40.50
N ASN A 740 13.03 -15.89 39.99
CA ASN A 740 12.23 -15.63 38.79
C ASN A 740 10.89 -14.97 39.07
N TYR A 741 10.62 -14.68 40.35
CA TYR A 741 9.34 -14.18 40.81
C TYR A 741 9.51 -12.93 41.67
N THR A 742 8.45 -12.13 41.74
CA THR A 742 8.31 -11.04 42.71
C THR A 742 6.98 -11.18 43.44
N LEU A 743 6.89 -10.69 44.68
CA LEU A 743 5.60 -10.60 45.36
C LEU A 743 4.85 -9.37 44.83
N ALA A 744 3.63 -9.57 44.32
CA ALA A 744 2.75 -8.48 43.92
C ALA A 744 2.33 -7.62 45.12
N SER A 745 2.18 -8.27 46.29
CA SER A 745 2.00 -7.65 47.60
C SER A 745 2.47 -8.61 48.69
N ASP A 746 2.62 -8.12 49.93
CA ASP A 746 2.92 -8.96 51.08
C ASP A 746 1.72 -9.82 51.52
N GLY A 747 0.50 -9.48 51.09
CA GLY A 747 -0.74 -10.18 51.40
C GLY A 747 -0.92 -10.37 52.92
N ALA A 748 -1.61 -9.46 53.58
CA ALA A 748 -1.84 -9.58 55.02
C ALA A 748 -3.20 -10.25 55.31
N ALA A 749 -3.20 -11.29 56.14
CA ALA A 749 -4.43 -11.94 56.60
C ALA A 749 -4.47 -12.00 58.14
N SER A 750 -5.61 -11.66 58.73
CA SER A 750 -5.83 -11.79 60.17
C SER A 750 -6.34 -13.19 60.53
N PHE A 751 -5.97 -13.66 61.72
CA PHE A 751 -6.47 -14.92 62.27
C PHE A 751 -6.56 -14.86 63.80
N THR A 752 -7.38 -15.73 64.37
CA THR A 752 -7.66 -15.74 65.82
C THR A 752 -7.17 -17.03 66.45
N VAL A 753 -6.40 -16.90 67.52
CA VAL A 753 -5.95 -18.02 68.36
C VAL A 753 -6.88 -18.12 69.57
N ALA A 754 -7.59 -19.23 69.70
CA ALA A 754 -8.50 -19.47 70.80
C ALA A 754 -7.75 -19.92 72.08
N ALA A 755 -8.28 -19.56 73.25
CA ALA A 755 -7.79 -20.10 74.51
C ALA A 755 -7.97 -21.64 74.54
N SER A 756 -6.96 -22.37 75.03
CA SER A 756 -7.02 -23.83 75.17
C SER A 756 -8.09 -24.21 76.22
N GLY A 757 -9.32 -24.46 75.79
CA GLY A 757 -10.41 -24.88 76.67
C GLY A 757 -10.35 -26.37 77.00
N SER A 758 -10.15 -26.69 78.28
CA SER A 758 -10.58 -27.97 78.86
C SER A 758 -12.11 -28.12 78.74
N ALA A 759 -12.58 -29.34 78.59
CA ALA A 759 -13.98 -29.72 78.43
C ALA A 759 -14.93 -29.19 79.52
N GLY A 760 -16.17 -28.86 79.12
CA GLY A 760 -17.38 -29.04 79.95
C GLY A 760 -18.16 -27.77 80.35
N GLY A 761 -19.46 -27.75 80.01
CA GLY A 761 -20.51 -27.33 80.95
C GLY A 761 -21.15 -25.93 80.82
N THR A 762 -22.30 -25.89 80.14
CA THR A 762 -23.59 -25.25 80.56
C THR A 762 -23.64 -23.79 81.07
N GLY A 763 -24.28 -22.89 80.28
CA GLY A 763 -25.63 -22.40 80.63
C GLY A 763 -25.89 -20.88 80.79
N SER A 764 -26.98 -20.42 80.14
CA SER A 764 -27.78 -19.18 80.33
C SER A 764 -27.37 -17.96 79.46
N GLY A 765 -28.10 -17.52 78.42
CA GLY A 765 -29.52 -17.05 78.36
C GLY A 765 -29.49 -15.50 78.32
N THR A 766 -30.04 -14.71 77.39
CA THR A 766 -31.28 -14.76 76.57
C THR A 766 -31.25 -13.61 75.53
N GLY A 767 -31.88 -13.79 74.35
CA GLY A 767 -32.21 -12.69 73.42
C GLY A 767 -32.58 -13.08 71.97
N SER A 768 -33.80 -13.62 71.80
CA SER A 768 -34.63 -13.80 70.58
C SER A 768 -34.54 -12.70 69.49
N ASN A 769 -34.88 -12.84 68.19
CA ASN A 769 -35.52 -13.85 67.32
C ASN A 769 -35.38 -13.36 65.84
N ALA A 770 -35.29 -14.27 64.86
CA ALA A 770 -36.22 -14.39 63.72
C ALA A 770 -35.67 -15.39 62.67
N ASP A 771 -36.31 -16.56 62.62
CA ASP A 771 -36.14 -17.61 61.62
C ASP A 771 -36.83 -17.30 60.28
N GLY A 772 -36.32 -17.94 59.23
CA GLY A 772 -37.03 -18.23 57.98
C GLY A 772 -36.31 -19.36 57.24
N ALA A 773 -36.74 -20.60 57.49
CA ALA A 773 -36.35 -21.82 56.76
C ALA A 773 -36.82 -21.75 55.28
N ASP A 774 -36.16 -22.39 54.31
CA ASP A 774 -36.40 -23.81 54.01
C ASP A 774 -35.26 -24.49 53.21
N LYS A 775 -35.12 -25.80 53.45
CA LYS A 775 -34.28 -26.79 52.74
C LYS A 775 -35.02 -27.29 51.49
N ASN A 776 -34.38 -27.71 50.39
CA ASN A 776 -33.75 -29.02 50.16
C ASN A 776 -33.09 -28.97 48.76
N GLY A 777 -31.87 -29.47 48.55
CA GLY A 777 -31.57 -30.83 48.02
C GLY A 777 -31.99 -31.00 46.55
N GLY A 778 -31.20 -31.37 45.54
CA GLY A 778 -29.88 -31.96 45.40
C GLY A 778 -29.84 -32.67 44.02
N GLY A 779 -28.66 -32.79 43.38
CA GLY A 779 -28.37 -33.89 42.46
C GLY A 779 -28.64 -33.77 40.94
N ASN A 780 -27.55 -33.49 40.21
CA ASN A 780 -26.98 -34.25 39.07
C ASN A 780 -27.64 -34.37 37.66
N LYS A 781 -26.83 -33.95 36.66
CA LYS A 781 -26.61 -34.44 35.27
C LYS A 781 -27.72 -35.18 34.49
N SER A 782 -28.04 -34.69 33.28
CA SER A 782 -27.64 -35.31 31.98
C SER A 782 -28.44 -34.78 30.77
N LYS A 783 -27.84 -34.92 29.58
CA LYS A 783 -28.33 -34.56 28.23
C LYS A 783 -29.52 -35.43 27.76
N GLY A 784 -30.35 -34.87 26.89
CA GLY A 784 -30.82 -35.59 25.68
C GLY A 784 -32.32 -35.63 25.39
N SER A 785 -32.70 -34.98 24.29
CA SER A 785 -33.58 -35.48 23.20
C SER A 785 -35.11 -35.65 23.40
N THR A 786 -35.82 -35.09 22.41
CA THR A 786 -37.07 -35.53 21.74
C THR A 786 -38.42 -35.46 22.46
N GLY A 787 -39.38 -34.73 21.84
CA GLY A 787 -40.68 -35.32 21.51
C GLY A 787 -41.97 -34.60 21.96
N LYS A 788 -42.54 -33.80 21.03
CA LYS A 788 -43.96 -33.72 20.60
C LYS A 788 -45.13 -33.33 21.57
N LEU A 789 -45.81 -32.26 21.13
CA LEU A 789 -47.26 -32.08 20.85
C LEU A 789 -48.29 -31.90 21.98
N ALA A 790 -48.91 -30.70 22.03
CA ALA A 790 -50.32 -30.37 21.64
C ALA A 790 -50.62 -28.91 22.10
N ASP A 791 -50.88 -27.95 21.20
CA ASP A 791 -52.19 -27.52 20.63
C ASP A 791 -53.04 -26.70 21.63
N THR A 792 -53.63 -25.52 21.35
CA THR A 792 -54.25 -24.99 20.12
C THR A 792 -54.37 -23.45 20.10
N GLY A 793 -54.32 -22.88 18.88
CA GLY A 793 -55.19 -21.77 18.40
C GLY A 793 -54.58 -20.35 18.42
N ASP A 794 -54.72 -19.50 17.40
CA ASP A 794 -55.23 -19.62 16.02
C ASP A 794 -54.91 -18.28 15.30
N GLY A 795 -54.72 -18.29 13.96
CA GLY A 795 -54.90 -17.07 13.14
C GLY A 795 -53.77 -16.60 12.20
N SER A 796 -53.44 -17.39 11.16
CA SER A 796 -53.16 -17.03 9.73
C SER A 796 -52.67 -15.62 9.33
N GLY A 797 -51.71 -15.38 8.43
CA GLY A 797 -50.94 -16.25 7.52
C GLY A 797 -50.80 -15.66 6.08
N VAL A 798 -49.54 -15.52 5.60
CA VAL A 798 -49.01 -15.86 4.25
C VAL A 798 -49.44 -14.94 3.06
N ALA A 799 -48.68 -14.59 2.01
CA ALA A 799 -47.36 -14.92 1.44
C ALA A 799 -46.85 -13.79 0.51
N ALA A 800 -45.56 -13.92 0.15
CA ALA A 800 -44.78 -13.23 -0.86
C ALA A 800 -45.33 -13.22 -2.30
N GLY A 801 -44.82 -12.28 -3.11
CA GLY A 801 -44.89 -12.32 -4.57
C GLY A 801 -43.88 -11.37 -5.23
N LEU A 802 -42.91 -11.94 -5.95
CA LEU A 802 -42.09 -11.28 -6.96
C LEU A 802 -42.97 -10.56 -8.00
N ALA A 803 -42.50 -9.44 -8.54
CA ALA A 803 -42.91 -8.97 -9.86
C ALA A 803 -41.76 -8.23 -10.56
N ALA A 804 -41.26 -8.88 -11.62
CA ALA A 804 -40.59 -8.24 -12.74
C ALA A 804 -41.61 -7.42 -13.55
N ALA A 805 -41.18 -6.29 -14.12
CA ALA A 805 -41.94 -5.59 -15.16
C ALA A 805 -41.00 -5.15 -16.27
N ALA A 806 -41.09 -5.86 -17.40
CA ALA A 806 -40.66 -5.37 -18.70
C ALA A 806 -41.73 -4.41 -19.26
N VAL A 807 -41.32 -3.31 -19.89
CA VAL A 807 -42.18 -2.58 -20.82
C VAL A 807 -41.38 -2.20 -22.07
N ALA A 808 -42.02 -2.46 -23.20
CA ALA A 808 -41.51 -2.51 -24.55
C ALA A 808 -41.24 -1.15 -25.21
N THR A 809 -40.36 -1.20 -26.21
CA THR A 809 -40.14 -0.23 -27.29
C THR A 809 -41.39 0.10 -28.09
N THR A 810 -41.59 1.40 -28.37
CA THR A 810 -42.21 1.90 -29.61
C THR A 810 -41.50 3.17 -30.09
N VAL A 811 -41.34 3.25 -31.40
CA VAL A 811 -40.61 4.26 -32.18
C VAL A 811 -41.57 5.37 -32.66
N ALA A 812 -40.98 6.55 -32.91
CA ALA A 812 -41.40 7.67 -33.76
C ALA A 812 -42.17 8.84 -33.10
N GLY A 813 -41.65 10.05 -33.34
CA GLY A 813 -42.43 11.28 -33.31
C GLY A 813 -41.68 12.51 -32.85
N ALA A 814 -41.05 13.21 -33.80
CA ALA A 814 -40.51 14.55 -33.63
C ALA A 814 -41.54 15.54 -33.06
N ALA A 815 -41.12 16.40 -32.14
CA ALA A 815 -41.75 17.70 -31.91
C ALA A 815 -40.78 18.65 -31.20
N MET A 816 -40.38 19.69 -31.92
CA MET A 816 -39.84 20.95 -31.41
C MET A 816 -40.72 21.52 -30.30
N LEU A 817 -40.09 22.03 -29.24
CA LEU A 817 -40.62 23.12 -28.39
C LEU A 817 -39.41 24.02 -28.10
N ALA A 818 -39.23 25.14 -28.80
CA ALA A 818 -39.98 26.39 -28.64
C ALA A 818 -39.80 26.97 -27.23
N ASN A 819 -38.70 27.69 -27.03
CA ASN A 819 -38.61 28.73 -26.00
C ASN A 819 -38.95 30.05 -26.70
N ASP A 820 -40.16 30.56 -26.43
CA ASP A 820 -40.60 31.88 -26.83
C ASP A 820 -40.56 32.84 -25.64
N ARG A 821 -40.21 34.08 -25.99
CA ARG A 821 -40.26 35.38 -25.27
C ARG A 821 -38.97 35.83 -24.59
N GLU A 822 -38.45 37.04 -24.84
CA GLU A 822 -38.96 38.17 -25.64
C GLU A 822 -37.82 39.13 -26.05
N ASN A 823 -38.02 39.74 -27.22
CA ASN A 823 -37.17 40.68 -27.98
C ASN A 823 -36.82 41.99 -27.26
N VAL A 824 -35.70 42.61 -27.68
CA VAL A 824 -35.52 43.93 -28.37
C VAL A 824 -33.99 44.10 -28.56
N GLY A 825 -33.34 44.46 -29.68
CA GLY A 825 -33.69 44.92 -31.03
C GLY A 825 -32.42 45.55 -31.67
N ASP A 826 -32.32 45.43 -33.00
CA ASP A 826 -31.52 46.19 -34.00
C ASP A 826 -29.98 46.14 -34.10
N ASP A 827 -29.55 45.40 -35.14
CA ASP A 827 -29.01 45.87 -36.43
C ASP A 827 -27.58 46.45 -36.61
N SER A 828 -26.96 45.89 -37.68
CA SER A 828 -25.91 46.41 -38.59
C SER A 828 -24.49 46.58 -38.01
N GLU A 829 -23.41 46.05 -38.59
CA GLU A 829 -23.02 45.72 -39.98
C GLU A 829 -22.02 44.56 -40.00
#